data_AF-A0AA38XBU0-F1
#
_entry.id   AF-A0AA38XBU0-F1
#
_cell.length_a   1.000
_cell.length_b   1.000
_cell.length_c   1.000
_cell.angle_alpha   90.00
_cell.angle_beta   90.00
_cell.angle_gamma   90.00
#
_symmetry.space_group_name_H-M   'P 1'
#
loop_
_entity.id
_entity.type
_entity.pdbx_description
1 polymer ?
#
loop_
_entity_poly.entity_id
_entity_poly.type
_entity_poly.pdbx_seq_one_letter_code
_entity_poly.pdbx_strand_id
1 'polypeptide(L)'
;MANNLVLNHGDHQHDSITSVTDCILGLREKIDDKELPGLTGLIDDWFDPHVDVNSEQFLRRFLHVFKASDQDFTYEKIVGDYDDDLQGVFNDFVDGKINADEAGQRYNRATADKVPRKQGDVRKGGLGSIIAGEPNILSEPINLLLAAPTSIPSRIRAQIAKVFPKLKDAKRALYVPTYKNLEFINHGRTVENTPALTCVPNTAQDVCDIVKFAKKQNMGVRVAGFRHSWSPVFGRSDKKQKENNGDILISTLGLIDASILPNFTSLPTNIFQPKAKDLNSIVVVDHNYVKGPALKDGKKYVRCGTSTTNEQLRRWCIKTGKVTMPMNIVEVEITMGGSNATICHGGGIRNPTISDLVRAIEYVDANGILRKIDLSTSDILKAAAGCFGLIGVVTHLVLELDPLSCALMEPRKIPVIEAIPPPPDLPDSMIPAPLRPKQPLSPERKAEIQKDFETRATTTDYAEWFWFPYSSEVWVNTWHKTLDTSNAVNYPSDAKTILQVLGTFAAQIAQDASIILKLTQALPETQTKLLTWLSMKNLDDIGPKGKKIKTWVPDALHFQRGVQNLRVRDLEVEFPLQPKHKSAANGDANGHVNDDVSAPKANSPQEIDFTLVQRAWWDAILAAYAAIKTCPQRMPLEMRIMADSKVTLAPQRGHTLGTCAIEILTLHNVADIWPAYAQGVLDKWTGYKDAEGQPVPVRPHWAKEWYGYTVKGQRWEEVLRDEESQNGGFKNEIAEWRGLVGRLASRDGWTTMDARRRYGNETLDWLFWGQDAARLSGSTIASADEAKQLKKGGKVRRVFESCFGK
;
A
#
# COMPACT_ATOMS: atom_id res chain seq x y z
N MET A 1 -32.42 16.08 18.07
CA MET A 1 -33.50 15.31 18.73
C MET A 1 -33.01 13.89 18.87
N ALA A 2 -32.98 13.39 20.11
CA ALA A 2 -32.49 12.08 20.46
C ALA A 2 -33.39 11.00 19.85
N ASN A 3 -32.84 10.20 18.94
CA ASN A 3 -33.44 8.93 18.53
C ASN A 3 -32.49 7.81 18.94
N ASN A 4 -32.90 7.13 20.00
CA ASN A 4 -32.42 5.83 20.42
C ASN A 4 -32.41 4.87 19.22
N LEU A 5 -31.24 4.68 18.62
CA LEU A 5 -30.94 3.43 17.92
C LEU A 5 -30.81 2.37 19.00
N VAL A 6 -31.92 1.71 19.30
CA VAL A 6 -31.90 0.41 19.97
C VAL A 6 -31.11 -0.49 19.03
N LEU A 7 -29.82 -0.67 19.34
CA LEU A 7 -29.01 -1.74 18.80
C LEU A 7 -29.79 -3.02 19.11
N ASN A 8 -30.39 -3.62 18.09
CA ASN A 8 -30.99 -4.92 18.21
C ASN A 8 -29.83 -5.87 18.50
N HIS A 9 -29.59 -6.14 19.79
CA HIS A 9 -28.74 -7.20 20.25
C HIS A 9 -29.38 -8.50 19.82
N GLY A 10 -29.17 -8.85 18.54
CA GLY A 10 -29.48 -10.17 18.03
C GLY A 10 -28.87 -11.18 18.98
N ASP A 11 -29.70 -12.13 19.39
CA ASP A 11 -29.40 -13.26 20.26
C ASP A 11 -27.89 -13.58 20.31
N HIS A 12 -27.24 -13.28 21.45
CA HIS A 12 -25.79 -13.37 21.65
C HIS A 12 -25.25 -14.82 21.70
N GLN A 13 -25.93 -15.77 21.07
CA GLN A 13 -25.49 -17.14 20.89
C GLN A 13 -25.07 -17.39 19.44
N HIS A 14 -23.98 -16.77 19.02
CA HIS A 14 -23.21 -17.29 17.88
C HIS A 14 -21.72 -17.16 18.18
N ASP A 15 -21.24 -17.99 19.11
CA ASP A 15 -19.88 -18.49 19.03
C ASP A 15 -19.80 -19.37 17.77
N SER A 16 -19.19 -18.89 16.68
CA SER A 16 -18.63 -19.84 15.72
C SER A 16 -17.49 -20.55 16.46
N ILE A 17 -17.79 -21.72 17.01
CA ILE A 17 -16.84 -22.57 17.74
C ILE A 17 -15.87 -23.29 16.81
N THR A 18 -16.18 -23.36 15.52
CA THR A 18 -15.44 -24.16 14.55
C THR A 18 -14.13 -23.46 14.22
N SER A 19 -12.98 -24.11 14.44
CA SER A 19 -11.69 -23.52 14.07
C SER A 19 -11.54 -23.43 12.53
N VAL A 20 -10.52 -22.72 12.04
CA VAL A 20 -10.15 -22.77 10.61
C VAL A 20 -9.94 -24.22 10.17
N THR A 21 -9.21 -25.01 10.95
CA THR A 21 -8.97 -26.44 10.70
C THR A 21 -10.26 -27.24 10.56
N ASP A 22 -11.15 -27.14 11.55
CA ASP A 22 -12.42 -27.87 11.53
C ASP A 22 -13.29 -27.45 10.34
N CYS A 23 -13.21 -26.17 9.94
CA CYS A 23 -13.92 -25.66 8.78
C CYS A 23 -13.41 -26.28 7.46
N ILE A 24 -12.10 -26.48 7.29
CA ILE A 24 -11.56 -27.13 6.09
C ILE A 24 -11.89 -28.62 6.08
N LEU A 25 -11.80 -29.29 7.23
CA LEU A 25 -12.19 -30.69 7.37
C LEU A 25 -13.69 -30.91 7.11
N GLY A 26 -14.55 -29.96 7.51
CA GLY A 26 -15.98 -30.01 7.17
C GLY A 26 -16.27 -29.70 5.69
N LEU A 27 -15.44 -28.88 5.04
CA LEU A 27 -15.57 -28.61 3.60
C LEU A 27 -15.30 -29.88 2.79
N ARG A 28 -14.31 -30.68 3.20
CA ARG A 28 -13.97 -31.98 2.63
C ARG A 28 -15.21 -32.86 2.38
N GLU A 29 -16.11 -32.95 3.36
CA GLU A 29 -17.29 -33.82 3.31
C GLU A 29 -18.33 -33.38 2.26
N LYS A 30 -18.19 -32.15 1.72
CA LYS A 30 -19.14 -31.52 0.80
C LYS A 30 -18.60 -31.38 -0.62
N ILE A 31 -17.35 -31.76 -0.87
CA ILE A 31 -16.73 -31.66 -2.19
C ILE A 31 -17.24 -32.79 -3.07
N ASP A 32 -17.71 -32.46 -4.27
CA ASP A 32 -17.90 -33.43 -5.34
C ASP A 32 -16.58 -33.57 -6.11
N ASP A 33 -15.94 -34.74 -6.00
CA ASP A 33 -14.68 -35.05 -6.71
C ASP A 33 -14.83 -35.01 -8.24
N LYS A 34 -16.05 -35.05 -8.79
CA LYS A 34 -16.28 -34.81 -10.23
C LYS A 34 -16.14 -33.33 -10.59
N GLU A 35 -16.53 -32.43 -9.68
CA GLU A 35 -16.45 -30.99 -9.89
C GLU A 35 -15.05 -30.44 -9.60
N LEU A 36 -14.41 -30.95 -8.55
CA LEU A 36 -13.07 -30.53 -8.09
C LEU A 36 -12.13 -31.74 -7.92
N PRO A 37 -11.68 -32.36 -9.03
CA PRO A 37 -10.92 -33.60 -9.00
C PRO A 37 -9.60 -33.45 -8.24
N GLY A 38 -9.47 -34.20 -7.15
CA GLY A 38 -8.25 -34.25 -6.33
C GLY A 38 -8.22 -33.28 -5.15
N LEU A 39 -9.24 -32.44 -4.95
CA LEU A 39 -9.26 -31.51 -3.81
C LEU A 39 -9.44 -32.25 -2.47
N THR A 40 -10.31 -33.26 -2.42
CA THR A 40 -10.51 -34.10 -1.23
C THR A 40 -9.20 -34.78 -0.81
N GLY A 41 -8.50 -35.42 -1.76
CA GLY A 41 -7.21 -36.05 -1.51
C GLY A 41 -6.12 -35.06 -1.11
N LEU A 42 -6.15 -33.82 -1.62
CA LEU A 42 -5.26 -32.76 -1.16
C LEU A 42 -5.53 -32.38 0.30
N ILE A 43 -6.80 -32.28 0.70
CA ILE A 43 -7.17 -32.00 2.09
C ILE A 43 -6.74 -33.14 3.01
N ASP A 44 -6.94 -34.40 2.60
CA ASP A 44 -6.57 -35.59 3.37
C ASP A 44 -5.06 -35.65 3.64
N ASP A 45 -4.26 -35.61 2.57
CA ASP A 45 -2.80 -35.62 2.68
C ASP A 45 -2.28 -34.44 3.49
N TRP A 46 -2.98 -33.30 3.47
CA TRP A 46 -2.55 -32.11 4.18
C TRP A 46 -2.71 -32.21 5.70
N PHE A 47 -3.79 -32.85 6.17
CA PHE A 47 -4.06 -33.01 7.59
C PHE A 47 -3.51 -34.32 8.15
N ASP A 48 -2.95 -35.19 7.31
CA ASP A 48 -2.24 -36.38 7.75
C ASP A 48 -0.83 -36.02 8.26
N PRO A 49 -0.52 -36.23 9.56
CA PRO A 49 0.80 -35.94 10.12
C PRO A 49 1.92 -36.83 9.56
N HIS A 50 1.58 -37.88 8.80
CA HIS A 50 2.51 -38.80 8.16
C HIS A 50 2.78 -38.48 6.70
N VAL A 51 2.09 -37.50 6.11
CA VAL A 51 2.31 -37.06 4.73
C VAL A 51 2.91 -35.66 4.74
N ASP A 52 4.14 -35.54 4.22
CA ASP A 52 4.78 -34.24 4.07
C ASP A 52 4.33 -33.58 2.76
N VAL A 53 3.31 -32.70 2.85
CA VAL A 53 2.91 -31.85 1.74
C VAL A 53 3.56 -30.47 1.90
N ASN A 54 4.62 -30.23 1.14
CA ASN A 54 5.27 -28.91 1.14
C ASN A 54 4.47 -27.86 0.33
N SER A 55 4.83 -26.58 0.46
CA SER A 55 4.13 -25.47 -0.20
C SER A 55 4.06 -25.59 -1.73
N GLU A 56 5.10 -26.14 -2.37
CA GLU A 56 5.11 -26.35 -3.82
C GLU A 56 4.09 -27.42 -4.22
N GLN A 57 4.13 -28.58 -3.56
CA GLN A 57 3.21 -29.68 -3.82
C GLN A 57 1.76 -29.26 -3.59
N PHE A 58 1.51 -28.52 -2.50
CA PHE A 58 0.20 -27.98 -2.19
C PHE A 58 -0.31 -27.08 -3.30
N LEU A 59 0.47 -26.05 -3.65
CA LEU A 59 0.05 -25.04 -4.63
C LEU A 59 -0.17 -25.66 -6.00
N ARG A 60 0.72 -26.57 -6.41
CA ARG A 60 0.59 -27.32 -7.66
C ARG A 60 -0.71 -28.12 -7.68
N ARG A 61 -0.96 -28.94 -6.66
CA ARG A 61 -2.16 -29.79 -6.57
C ARG A 61 -3.43 -28.94 -6.53
N PHE A 62 -3.42 -27.86 -5.76
CA PHE A 62 -4.56 -26.93 -5.66
C PHE A 62 -4.87 -26.30 -7.02
N LEU A 63 -3.87 -25.76 -7.72
CA LEU A 63 -4.08 -25.19 -9.06
C LEU A 63 -4.50 -26.25 -10.08
N HIS A 64 -3.99 -27.48 -9.95
CA HIS A 64 -4.34 -28.60 -10.83
C HIS A 64 -5.82 -28.98 -10.72
N VAL A 65 -6.42 -28.92 -9.52
CA VAL A 65 -7.86 -29.14 -9.32
C VAL A 65 -8.70 -28.28 -10.28
N PHE A 66 -8.37 -26.99 -10.39
CA PHE A 66 -9.12 -26.06 -11.25
C PHE A 66 -8.72 -26.17 -12.71
N LYS A 67 -7.47 -26.51 -13.02
CA LYS A 67 -7.05 -26.79 -14.40
C LYS A 67 -7.73 -28.04 -14.97
N ALA A 68 -7.99 -29.04 -14.13
CA ALA A 68 -8.58 -30.32 -14.54
C ALA A 68 -10.11 -30.33 -14.47
N SER A 69 -10.74 -29.32 -13.86
CA SER A 69 -12.20 -29.22 -13.78
C SER A 69 -12.79 -28.90 -15.16
N ASP A 70 -13.84 -29.62 -15.57
CA ASP A 70 -14.63 -29.29 -16.76
C ASP A 70 -15.84 -28.39 -16.44
N GLN A 71 -16.01 -28.04 -15.17
CA GLN A 71 -17.12 -27.23 -14.65
C GLN A 71 -16.69 -25.82 -14.21
N ASP A 72 -15.39 -25.56 -13.97
CA ASP A 72 -14.87 -24.25 -13.57
C ASP A 72 -13.69 -23.80 -14.44
N PHE A 73 -13.88 -22.71 -15.18
CA PHE A 73 -12.89 -22.19 -16.13
C PHE A 73 -12.03 -21.06 -15.58
N THR A 74 -11.95 -20.90 -14.25
CA THR A 74 -11.24 -19.76 -13.64
C THR A 74 -9.73 -19.85 -13.88
N TYR A 75 -9.17 -21.07 -13.85
CA TYR A 75 -7.76 -21.28 -14.17
C TYR A 75 -7.45 -20.89 -15.62
N GLU A 76 -8.21 -21.37 -16.62
CA GLU A 76 -7.95 -21.00 -18.01
C GLU A 76 -8.20 -19.51 -18.27
N LYS A 77 -9.14 -18.88 -17.57
CA LYS A 77 -9.35 -17.43 -17.67
C LYS A 77 -8.14 -16.65 -17.17
N ILE A 78 -7.61 -17.00 -15.99
CA ILE A 78 -6.45 -16.33 -15.40
C ILE A 78 -5.20 -16.55 -16.27
N VAL A 79 -4.97 -17.80 -16.71
CA VAL A 79 -3.76 -18.17 -17.48
C VAL A 79 -3.89 -17.75 -18.95
N GLY A 80 -5.09 -17.77 -19.51
CA GLY A 80 -5.37 -17.47 -20.92
C GLY A 80 -5.09 -16.03 -21.34
N ASP A 81 -5.06 -15.09 -20.39
CA ASP A 81 -4.69 -13.70 -20.62
C ASP A 81 -3.21 -13.50 -21.01
N TYR A 82 -2.38 -14.55 -20.89
CA TYR A 82 -0.94 -14.54 -21.15
C TYR A 82 -0.54 -15.13 -22.51
N ASP A 83 0.68 -14.88 -22.95
CA ASP A 83 1.25 -15.49 -24.16
C ASP A 83 1.52 -17.01 -24.01
N ASP A 84 1.69 -17.69 -25.15
CA ASP A 84 1.83 -19.15 -25.19
C ASP A 84 3.08 -19.67 -24.43
N ASP A 85 4.16 -18.87 -24.36
CA ASP A 85 5.38 -19.27 -23.66
C ASP A 85 5.14 -19.29 -22.15
N LEU A 86 4.50 -18.24 -21.61
CA LEU A 86 4.17 -18.14 -20.18
C LEU A 86 3.06 -19.12 -19.78
N GLN A 87 2.05 -19.31 -20.63
CA GLN A 87 1.05 -20.38 -20.44
C GLN A 87 1.73 -21.74 -20.35
N GLY A 88 2.73 -22.03 -21.20
CA GLY A 88 3.50 -23.27 -21.17
C GLY A 88 4.22 -23.50 -19.83
N VAL A 89 4.88 -22.46 -19.29
CA VAL A 89 5.56 -22.54 -17.99
C VAL A 89 4.56 -22.82 -16.85
N PHE A 90 3.45 -22.09 -16.80
CA PHE A 90 2.44 -22.31 -15.76
C PHE A 90 1.81 -23.70 -15.86
N ASN A 91 1.46 -24.13 -17.06
CA ASN A 91 0.87 -25.43 -17.28
C ASN A 91 1.84 -26.55 -16.91
N ASP A 92 3.12 -26.45 -17.26
CA ASP A 92 4.11 -27.47 -16.91
C ASP A 92 4.41 -27.51 -15.41
N PHE A 93 4.39 -26.37 -14.72
CA PHE A 93 4.50 -26.33 -13.25
C PHE A 93 3.29 -27.02 -12.59
N VAL A 94 2.07 -26.65 -13.02
CA VAL A 94 0.82 -27.21 -12.49
C VAL A 94 0.68 -28.70 -12.80
N ASP A 95 1.20 -29.17 -13.93
CA ASP A 95 1.26 -30.60 -14.29
C ASP A 95 2.38 -31.36 -13.57
N GLY A 96 3.25 -30.66 -12.83
CA GLY A 96 4.38 -31.27 -12.12
C GLY A 96 5.52 -31.73 -13.03
N LYS A 97 5.57 -31.23 -14.28
CA LYS A 97 6.67 -31.50 -15.21
C LYS A 97 7.93 -30.69 -14.89
N ILE A 98 7.77 -29.56 -14.21
CA ILE A 98 8.85 -28.71 -13.72
C ILE A 98 8.58 -28.28 -12.27
N ASN A 99 9.64 -28.07 -11.49
CA ASN A 99 9.54 -27.50 -10.14
C ASN A 99 9.55 -25.95 -10.17
N ALA A 100 9.41 -25.29 -9.01
CA ALA A 100 9.38 -23.83 -8.96
C ALA A 100 10.68 -23.18 -9.45
N ASP A 101 11.85 -23.75 -9.15
CA ASP A 101 13.15 -23.25 -9.62
C ASP A 101 13.26 -23.33 -11.15
N GLU A 102 12.88 -24.46 -11.73
CA GLU A 102 12.86 -24.70 -13.17
C GLU A 102 11.85 -23.81 -13.90
N ALA A 103 10.68 -23.56 -13.30
CA ALA A 103 9.70 -22.60 -13.82
C ALA A 103 10.32 -21.20 -13.91
N GLY A 104 11.06 -20.78 -12.88
CA GLY A 104 11.82 -19.52 -12.90
C GLY A 104 12.89 -19.48 -13.98
N GLN A 105 13.64 -20.57 -14.15
CA GLN A 105 14.72 -20.66 -15.12
C GLN A 105 14.23 -20.73 -16.58
N ARG A 106 13.20 -21.54 -16.86
CA ARG A 106 12.59 -21.60 -18.21
C ARG A 106 12.00 -20.26 -18.59
N TYR A 107 11.39 -19.58 -17.62
CA TYR A 107 10.91 -18.23 -17.83
C TYR A 107 12.05 -17.28 -18.22
N ASN A 108 13.20 -17.37 -17.53
CA ASN A 108 14.41 -16.59 -17.87
C ASN A 108 14.94 -16.87 -19.30
N ARG A 109 14.86 -18.11 -19.79
CA ARG A 109 15.39 -18.50 -21.12
C ARG A 109 14.45 -18.15 -22.27
N ALA A 110 13.14 -18.37 -22.13
CA ALA A 110 12.14 -18.14 -23.20
C ALA A 110 12.18 -16.69 -23.77
N THR A 111 12.64 -15.75 -22.97
CA THR A 111 12.72 -14.31 -23.27
C THR A 111 14.13 -13.80 -23.55
N ALA A 112 15.18 -14.55 -23.20
CA ALA A 112 16.57 -14.17 -23.44
C ALA A 112 17.03 -14.50 -24.87
N ASP A 113 16.48 -15.56 -25.46
CA ASP A 113 16.90 -16.08 -26.78
C ASP A 113 16.12 -15.49 -27.96
N LYS A 114 15.11 -14.65 -27.72
CA LYS A 114 14.31 -14.01 -28.78
C LYS A 114 14.70 -12.53 -28.90
N VAL A 115 15.28 -12.14 -30.05
CA VAL A 115 15.40 -10.73 -30.49
C VAL A 115 14.07 -10.02 -30.25
N PRO A 116 14.02 -8.73 -29.83
CA PRO A 116 12.78 -8.09 -29.41
C PRO A 116 11.72 -8.14 -30.52
N ARG A 117 10.84 -9.16 -30.47
CA ARG A 117 9.52 -9.05 -31.09
C ARG A 117 8.88 -7.82 -30.47
N LYS A 118 8.15 -7.03 -31.26
CA LYS A 118 7.40 -5.86 -30.76
C LYS A 118 6.73 -6.28 -29.45
N GLN A 119 7.25 -5.76 -28.34
CA GLN A 119 7.06 -6.28 -26.99
C GLN A 119 5.71 -5.82 -26.42
N GLY A 120 4.69 -5.77 -27.28
CA GLY A 120 3.31 -5.42 -26.97
C GLY A 120 2.44 -6.65 -26.66
N ASP A 121 2.93 -7.87 -26.88
CA ASP A 121 2.10 -9.09 -26.94
C ASP A 121 2.44 -10.15 -25.87
N VAL A 122 2.93 -9.78 -24.67
CA VAL A 122 3.08 -10.76 -23.57
C VAL A 122 1.72 -11.14 -22.95
N ARG A 123 0.70 -10.32 -23.21
CA ARG A 123 -0.68 -10.55 -22.76
C ARG A 123 -1.61 -10.42 -23.95
N LYS A 124 -2.37 -11.48 -24.23
CA LYS A 124 -3.33 -11.53 -25.35
C LYS A 124 -4.45 -10.50 -25.17
N GLY A 125 -4.75 -10.12 -23.93
CA GLY A 125 -5.73 -9.08 -23.58
C GLY A 125 -5.09 -7.77 -23.10
N GLY A 126 -4.28 -7.08 -23.91
CA GLY A 126 -3.71 -5.75 -23.57
C GLY A 126 -4.76 -4.68 -23.20
N LEU A 127 -4.39 -3.39 -23.16
CA LEU A 127 -5.27 -2.25 -22.79
C LEU A 127 -6.74 -2.34 -23.26
N GLY A 128 -7.01 -2.94 -24.42
CA GLY A 128 -8.37 -3.19 -24.95
C GLY A 128 -9.23 -4.22 -24.20
N SER A 129 -8.71 -4.97 -23.22
CA SER A 129 -9.51 -5.82 -22.31
C SER A 129 -9.94 -5.07 -21.04
N ILE A 130 -9.18 -4.03 -20.66
CA ILE A 130 -9.42 -3.16 -19.50
C ILE A 130 -10.32 -1.98 -19.88
N ILE A 131 -10.24 -1.53 -21.13
CA ILE A 131 -11.08 -0.49 -21.72
C ILE A 131 -12.20 -1.18 -22.51
N ALA A 132 -13.45 -1.00 -22.10
CA ALA A 132 -14.58 -1.51 -22.90
C ALA A 132 -14.70 -0.70 -24.20
N GLY A 133 -14.30 -1.29 -25.33
CA GLY A 133 -14.42 -0.67 -26.66
C GLY A 133 -13.23 -1.00 -27.55
N GLU A 134 -13.38 -0.84 -28.88
CA GLU A 134 -12.27 -1.08 -29.82
C GLU A 134 -11.01 -0.35 -29.35
N PRO A 135 -9.84 -1.02 -29.35
CA PRO A 135 -8.59 -0.42 -28.91
C PRO A 135 -8.30 0.76 -29.83
N ASN A 136 -8.56 1.97 -29.34
CA ASN A 136 -8.07 3.18 -29.95
C ASN A 136 -6.56 3.25 -29.67
N ILE A 137 -5.80 2.36 -30.31
CA ILE A 137 -4.36 2.52 -30.53
C ILE A 137 -4.23 3.71 -31.48
N LEU A 138 -4.49 4.91 -30.96
CA LEU A 138 -4.24 6.14 -31.67
C LEU A 138 -2.74 6.36 -31.68
N SER A 139 -2.17 5.93 -32.79
CA SER A 139 -0.87 6.30 -33.34
C SER A 139 -0.79 7.79 -33.71
N GLU A 140 -1.37 8.69 -32.90
CA GLU A 140 -1.15 10.12 -33.07
C GLU A 140 -0.09 10.59 -32.10
N PRO A 141 1.18 10.71 -32.54
CA PRO A 141 2.17 11.37 -31.75
C PRO A 141 1.76 12.82 -31.53
N ILE A 142 1.48 13.20 -30.28
CA ILE A 142 1.59 14.60 -29.90
C ILE A 142 3.08 14.93 -29.98
N ASN A 143 3.50 15.34 -31.17
CA ASN A 143 4.72 16.09 -31.33
C ASN A 143 4.56 17.34 -30.44
N LEU A 144 5.18 17.34 -29.25
CA LEU A 144 5.31 18.52 -28.39
C LEU A 144 5.97 19.72 -29.12
N LEU A 145 6.44 19.52 -30.35
CA LEU A 145 6.84 20.51 -31.36
C LEU A 145 5.73 21.49 -31.82
N LEU A 146 4.44 21.30 -31.50
CA LEU A 146 3.42 22.35 -31.73
C LEU A 146 3.39 23.44 -30.63
N ALA A 147 4.19 23.26 -29.57
CA ALA A 147 4.58 24.35 -28.69
C ALA A 147 5.96 24.88 -29.12
N ALA A 148 6.04 25.54 -30.28
CA ALA A 148 7.21 26.33 -30.61
C ALA A 148 7.35 27.51 -29.63
N PRO A 149 8.47 27.66 -28.89
CA PRO A 149 8.87 28.93 -28.34
C PRO A 149 9.56 29.72 -29.45
N THR A 150 9.16 30.96 -29.66
CA THR A 150 9.82 31.98 -30.50
C THR A 150 11.19 32.42 -29.97
N SER A 151 11.94 31.57 -29.26
CA SER A 151 13.06 32.02 -28.40
C SER A 151 14.41 31.31 -28.62
N ILE A 152 14.77 30.91 -29.84
CA ILE A 152 16.18 30.60 -30.20
C ILE A 152 16.49 31.19 -31.60
N PRO A 153 17.53 32.03 -31.76
CA PRO A 153 17.90 32.60 -33.06
C PRO A 153 18.21 31.53 -34.10
N SER A 154 17.71 31.71 -35.33
CA SER A 154 17.80 30.76 -36.45
C SER A 154 19.22 30.27 -36.78
N ARG A 155 20.26 31.03 -36.41
CA ARG A 155 21.67 30.69 -36.62
C ARG A 155 22.17 29.50 -35.79
N ILE A 156 21.59 29.25 -34.61
CA ILE A 156 22.01 28.13 -33.73
C ILE A 156 21.47 26.78 -34.26
N ARG A 157 20.26 26.78 -34.86
CA ARG A 157 19.69 25.59 -35.53
C ARG A 157 20.58 25.08 -36.67
N ALA A 158 21.16 25.99 -37.45
CA ALA A 158 22.01 25.63 -38.59
C ALA A 158 23.37 25.04 -38.17
N GLN A 159 23.87 25.34 -36.97
CA GLN A 159 25.10 24.75 -36.45
C GLN A 159 24.89 23.36 -35.84
N ILE A 160 23.81 23.15 -35.08
CA ILE A 160 23.49 21.83 -34.50
C ILE A 160 23.21 20.80 -35.62
N ALA A 161 22.56 21.22 -36.71
CA ALA A 161 22.30 20.36 -37.87
C ALA A 161 23.56 19.93 -38.65
N LYS A 162 24.68 20.67 -38.52
CA LYS A 162 25.93 20.37 -39.22
C LYS A 162 26.84 19.37 -38.47
N VAL A 163 26.65 19.18 -37.16
CA VAL A 163 27.54 18.37 -36.33
C VAL A 163 27.00 16.95 -36.06
N PHE A 164 25.71 16.68 -36.30
CA PHE A 164 25.08 15.39 -35.94
C PHE A 164 24.44 14.60 -37.10
N PRO A 165 25.12 14.28 -38.24
CA PRO A 165 24.46 13.63 -39.38
C PRO A 165 24.20 12.13 -39.22
N LYS A 166 24.41 11.52 -38.04
CA LYS A 166 24.35 10.04 -37.87
C LYS A 166 23.20 9.48 -37.05
N LEU A 167 22.23 10.28 -36.64
CA LEU A 167 20.96 9.76 -36.11
C LEU A 167 19.90 9.81 -37.21
N LYS A 168 19.58 8.63 -37.76
CA LYS A 168 18.36 8.42 -38.55
C LYS A 168 17.16 8.70 -37.63
N ASP A 169 16.68 9.94 -37.71
CA ASP A 169 15.44 10.47 -37.15
C ASP A 169 15.53 11.19 -35.79
N ALA A 170 15.97 12.47 -35.81
CA ALA A 170 15.92 13.38 -34.66
C ALA A 170 14.50 13.61 -34.10
N LYS A 171 13.43 13.24 -34.83
CA LYS A 171 12.05 13.30 -34.36
C LYS A 171 11.72 12.24 -33.30
N ARG A 172 12.48 11.13 -33.24
CA ARG A 172 12.27 10.06 -32.24
C ARG A 172 12.78 10.40 -30.84
N ALA A 173 13.67 11.39 -30.71
CA ALA A 173 14.23 11.84 -29.43
C ALA A 173 13.32 12.83 -28.67
N LEU A 174 12.23 13.30 -29.28
CA LEU A 174 11.31 14.33 -28.76
C LEU A 174 9.89 13.79 -28.50
N TYR A 175 9.75 12.48 -28.38
CA TYR A 175 8.47 11.80 -28.30
C TYR A 175 8.14 11.40 -26.85
N VAL A 176 7.09 12.03 -26.29
CA VAL A 176 6.43 11.54 -25.08
C VAL A 176 5.21 10.73 -25.52
N PRO A 177 5.15 9.42 -25.29
CA PRO A 177 3.93 8.64 -25.51
C PRO A 177 2.73 9.28 -24.80
N THR A 178 1.65 9.51 -25.53
CA THR A 178 0.44 10.16 -25.01
C THR A 178 -0.81 9.45 -25.50
N TYR A 179 -1.78 9.27 -24.60
CA TYR A 179 -3.03 8.55 -24.83
C TYR A 179 -4.20 9.48 -24.47
N LYS A 180 -5.19 9.61 -25.35
CA LYS A 180 -6.39 10.43 -25.11
C LYS A 180 -7.44 9.59 -24.38
N ASN A 181 -8.18 10.21 -23.45
CA ASN A 181 -9.34 9.62 -22.76
C ASN A 181 -9.08 8.21 -22.21
N LEU A 182 -7.87 7.99 -21.70
CA LEU A 182 -7.51 6.70 -21.13
C LEU A 182 -8.05 6.64 -19.70
N GLU A 183 -9.02 5.77 -19.44
CA GLU A 183 -9.57 5.55 -18.11
C GLU A 183 -8.48 5.23 -17.08
N PHE A 184 -8.62 5.85 -15.92
CA PHE A 184 -7.79 5.60 -14.76
C PHE A 184 -8.65 4.97 -13.68
N ILE A 185 -8.12 3.89 -13.12
CA ILE A 185 -8.62 3.23 -11.93
C ILE A 185 -7.42 2.88 -11.04
N ASN A 186 -7.55 3.10 -9.74
CA ASN A 186 -6.54 2.72 -8.77
C ASN A 186 -6.64 1.21 -8.42
N HIS A 187 -5.70 0.72 -7.62
CA HIS A 187 -5.63 -0.69 -7.21
C HIS A 187 -6.88 -1.13 -6.43
N GLY A 188 -7.30 -0.34 -5.44
CA GLY A 188 -8.48 -0.62 -4.62
C GLY A 188 -9.84 -0.37 -5.28
N ARG A 189 -9.86 0.21 -6.48
CA ARG A 189 -11.07 0.69 -7.19
C ARG A 189 -11.94 1.64 -6.35
N THR A 190 -11.28 2.53 -5.62
CA THR A 190 -11.90 3.60 -4.83
C THR A 190 -11.79 4.95 -5.53
N VAL A 191 -10.94 5.06 -6.55
CA VAL A 191 -10.71 6.28 -7.33
C VAL A 191 -10.73 5.94 -8.82
N GLU A 192 -11.63 6.60 -9.53
CA GLU A 192 -11.81 6.48 -10.97
C GLU A 192 -11.94 7.87 -11.60
N ASN A 193 -11.33 8.07 -12.76
CA ASN A 193 -11.52 9.23 -13.61
C ASN A 193 -10.98 8.99 -15.02
N THR A 194 -11.27 9.91 -15.93
CA THR A 194 -10.82 9.89 -17.31
C THR A 194 -10.02 11.16 -17.59
N PRO A 195 -8.67 11.11 -17.52
CA PRO A 195 -7.80 12.17 -18.01
C PRO A 195 -8.03 12.47 -19.50
N ALA A 196 -7.98 13.74 -19.87
CA ALA A 196 -7.97 14.11 -21.29
C ALA A 196 -6.72 13.58 -22.00
N LEU A 197 -5.58 13.60 -21.30
CA LEU A 197 -4.31 13.05 -21.76
C LEU A 197 -3.65 12.22 -20.66
N THR A 198 -3.17 11.02 -21.01
CA THR A 198 -2.22 10.26 -20.19
C THR A 198 -0.86 10.24 -20.87
N CYS A 199 0.17 10.77 -20.23
CA CYS A 199 1.53 10.88 -20.76
C CYS A 199 2.49 9.92 -20.04
N VAL A 200 3.42 9.31 -20.78
CA VAL A 200 4.44 8.39 -20.21
C VAL A 200 5.85 8.96 -20.45
N PRO A 201 6.37 9.87 -19.60
CA PRO A 201 7.67 10.49 -19.79
C PRO A 201 8.83 9.53 -19.49
N ASN A 202 9.95 9.78 -20.15
CA ASN A 202 11.22 9.09 -19.90
C ASN A 202 12.19 9.95 -19.09
N THR A 203 12.13 11.26 -19.23
CA THR A 203 13.08 12.20 -18.63
C THR A 203 12.43 13.31 -17.81
N ALA A 204 13.19 13.94 -16.91
CA ALA A 204 12.76 15.16 -16.24
C ALA A 204 12.44 16.31 -17.23
N GLN A 205 13.13 16.34 -18.38
CA GLN A 205 12.84 17.31 -19.44
C GLN A 205 11.48 17.06 -20.09
N ASP A 206 11.11 15.80 -20.33
CA ASP A 206 9.77 15.45 -20.82
C ASP A 206 8.68 15.96 -19.88
N VAL A 207 8.89 15.81 -18.57
CA VAL A 207 7.97 16.33 -17.53
C VAL A 207 7.88 17.85 -17.61
N CYS A 208 9.00 18.55 -17.80
CA CYS A 208 9.01 20.01 -17.99
C CYS A 208 8.15 20.41 -19.19
N ASP A 209 8.27 19.70 -20.31
CA ASP A 209 7.55 20.04 -21.53
C ASP A 209 6.06 19.70 -21.45
N ILE A 210 5.69 18.61 -20.76
CA ILE A 210 4.29 18.31 -20.41
C ILE A 210 3.70 19.45 -19.56
N VAL A 211 4.40 19.92 -18.53
CA VAL A 211 3.90 20.98 -17.65
C VAL A 211 3.77 22.31 -18.40
N LYS A 212 4.74 22.67 -19.26
CA LYS A 212 4.64 23.88 -20.11
C LYS A 212 3.44 23.80 -21.06
N PHE A 213 3.24 22.66 -21.70
CA PHE A 213 2.08 22.43 -22.57
C PHE A 213 0.78 22.60 -21.78
N ALA A 214 0.70 21.93 -20.64
CA ALA A 214 -0.47 21.95 -19.80
C ALA A 214 -0.75 23.37 -19.26
N LYS A 215 0.29 24.19 -18.98
CA LYS A 215 0.17 25.62 -18.65
C LYS A 215 -0.42 26.43 -19.79
N LYS A 216 0.09 26.24 -21.00
CA LYS A 216 -0.43 26.91 -22.21
C LYS A 216 -1.90 26.55 -22.48
N GLN A 217 -2.31 25.33 -22.16
CA GLN A 217 -3.67 24.82 -22.37
C GLN A 217 -4.61 24.96 -21.15
N ASN A 218 -4.14 25.56 -20.06
CA ASN A 218 -4.90 25.68 -18.80
C ASN A 218 -5.45 24.33 -18.26
N MET A 219 -4.67 23.26 -18.38
CA MET A 219 -5.01 21.92 -17.85
C MET A 219 -4.48 21.76 -16.42
N GLY A 220 -4.88 20.73 -15.68
CA GLY A 220 -4.15 20.18 -14.53
C GLY A 220 -3.14 19.10 -14.93
N VAL A 221 -2.27 18.71 -13.99
CA VAL A 221 -1.28 17.64 -14.10
C VAL A 221 -1.21 16.90 -12.77
N ARG A 222 -1.50 15.60 -12.78
CA ARG A 222 -1.27 14.69 -11.64
C ARG A 222 -0.42 13.51 -12.08
N VAL A 223 0.09 12.74 -11.12
CA VAL A 223 1.09 11.70 -11.38
C VAL A 223 0.62 10.38 -10.77
N ALA A 224 0.89 9.26 -11.46
CA ALA A 224 0.65 7.93 -10.94
C ALA A 224 1.78 6.96 -11.30
N GLY A 225 2.23 6.18 -10.31
CA GLY A 225 3.05 4.97 -10.50
C GLY A 225 2.15 3.74 -10.70
N PHE A 226 2.26 2.75 -9.82
CA PHE A 226 1.41 1.54 -9.78
C PHE A 226 -0.05 1.78 -9.38
N ARG A 227 -0.45 3.04 -9.18
CA ARG A 227 -1.83 3.43 -8.84
C ARG A 227 -2.36 2.79 -7.54
N HIS A 228 -1.49 2.57 -6.55
CA HIS A 228 -1.84 1.76 -5.37
C HIS A 228 -2.65 2.48 -4.29
N SER A 229 -2.48 3.80 -4.15
CA SER A 229 -3.15 4.54 -3.08
C SER A 229 -4.68 4.43 -3.19
N TRP A 230 -5.36 4.18 -2.07
CA TRP A 230 -6.82 4.19 -1.97
C TRP A 230 -7.38 5.60 -1.85
N SER A 231 -6.56 6.53 -1.36
CA SER A 231 -6.92 7.93 -1.21
C SER A 231 -7.05 8.65 -2.56
N PRO A 232 -7.90 9.69 -2.65
CA PRO A 232 -8.12 10.47 -3.87
C PRO A 232 -6.97 11.46 -4.13
N VAL A 233 -5.73 10.97 -4.19
CA VAL A 233 -4.52 11.76 -4.47
C VAL A 233 -4.21 11.84 -5.96
N PHE A 234 -5.01 11.24 -6.84
CA PHE A 234 -4.75 11.24 -8.28
C PHE A 234 -5.35 12.48 -8.98
N GLY A 235 -5.81 12.31 -10.22
CA GLY A 235 -6.43 13.37 -11.04
C GLY A 235 -7.75 13.90 -10.47
N ARG A 236 -8.25 15.00 -11.06
CA ARG A 236 -9.58 15.54 -10.80
C ARG A 236 -10.69 14.59 -11.22
N SER A 237 -11.86 14.76 -10.64
CA SER A 237 -13.06 13.99 -11.00
C SER A 237 -13.54 14.35 -12.41
N ASP A 238 -14.29 13.45 -13.03
CA ASP A 238 -14.85 13.70 -14.36
C ASP A 238 -15.87 14.83 -14.34
N LYS A 239 -15.81 15.67 -15.38
CA LYS A 239 -16.76 16.79 -15.53
C LYS A 239 -18.10 16.23 -15.99
N LYS A 240 -19.19 16.58 -15.29
CA LYS A 240 -20.56 16.24 -15.70
C LYS A 240 -20.77 16.54 -17.18
N GLN A 241 -21.34 15.58 -17.91
CA GLN A 241 -21.65 15.67 -19.35
C GLN A 241 -20.43 15.90 -20.26
N LYS A 242 -19.21 15.63 -19.77
CA LYS A 242 -17.99 15.57 -20.58
C LYS A 242 -17.45 14.15 -20.57
N GLU A 243 -16.71 13.84 -21.63
CA GLU A 243 -16.06 12.53 -21.81
C GLU A 243 -14.83 12.36 -20.88
N ASN A 244 -14.28 13.46 -20.37
CA ASN A 244 -13.07 13.47 -19.54
C ASN A 244 -13.04 14.67 -18.58
N ASN A 245 -12.09 14.66 -17.64
CA ASN A 245 -11.87 15.76 -16.69
C ASN A 245 -11.12 16.98 -17.28
N GLY A 246 -10.56 16.88 -18.48
CA GLY A 246 -9.82 17.95 -19.15
C GLY A 246 -8.35 18.10 -18.72
N ASP A 247 -7.83 17.20 -17.89
CA ASP A 247 -6.49 17.29 -17.30
C ASP A 247 -5.52 16.25 -17.87
N ILE A 248 -4.25 16.37 -17.46
CA ILE A 248 -3.19 15.41 -17.80
C ILE A 248 -2.88 14.51 -16.61
N LEU A 249 -2.80 13.21 -16.86
CA LEU A 249 -2.17 12.25 -15.96
C LEU A 249 -0.77 11.89 -16.51
N ILE A 250 0.26 12.02 -15.68
CA ILE A 250 1.57 11.47 -15.95
C ILE A 250 1.62 10.06 -15.35
N SER A 251 1.78 9.04 -16.18
CA SER A 251 2.14 7.71 -15.70
C SER A 251 3.67 7.59 -15.66
N THR A 252 4.22 7.42 -14.46
CA THR A 252 5.68 7.26 -14.27
C THR A 252 6.16 5.88 -14.68
N LEU A 253 5.27 4.96 -15.06
CA LEU A 253 5.60 3.62 -15.54
C LEU A 253 4.99 3.37 -16.92
N GLY A 254 5.36 2.28 -17.57
CA GLY A 254 4.62 1.82 -18.74
C GLY A 254 3.18 1.50 -18.33
N LEU A 255 2.21 1.74 -19.23
CA LEU A 255 0.79 1.49 -18.92
C LEU A 255 0.49 0.03 -18.60
N ILE A 256 1.25 -0.91 -19.19
CA ILE A 256 1.15 -2.34 -18.89
C ILE A 256 1.54 -2.58 -17.42
N ASP A 257 2.72 -2.09 -17.03
CA ASP A 257 3.25 -2.25 -15.67
C ASP A 257 2.31 -1.59 -14.63
N ALA A 258 1.77 -0.42 -14.97
CA ALA A 258 0.95 0.40 -14.08
C ALA A 258 -0.50 -0.05 -13.91
N SER A 259 -1.03 -0.95 -14.76
CA SER A 259 -2.49 -1.16 -14.84
C SER A 259 -2.94 -2.60 -14.98
N ILE A 260 -2.08 -3.51 -15.46
CA ILE A 260 -2.50 -4.89 -15.71
C ILE A 260 -2.05 -5.80 -14.58
N LEU A 261 -3.03 -6.44 -13.94
CA LEU A 261 -2.83 -7.56 -13.01
C LEU A 261 -3.15 -8.88 -13.72
N PRO A 262 -2.54 -10.00 -13.32
CA PRO A 262 -1.42 -10.08 -12.36
C PRO A 262 -0.13 -9.45 -12.90
N ASN A 263 0.58 -8.68 -12.09
CA ASN A 263 1.89 -8.11 -12.38
C ASN A 263 3.02 -9.08 -11.97
N PHE A 264 4.15 -9.02 -12.68
CA PHE A 264 5.29 -9.93 -12.50
C PHE A 264 6.62 -9.23 -12.24
N THR A 265 6.62 -7.93 -11.95
CA THR A 265 7.83 -7.17 -11.62
C THR A 265 8.56 -7.78 -10.42
N SER A 266 7.86 -8.44 -9.48
CA SER A 266 8.47 -9.16 -8.35
C SER A 266 9.23 -10.44 -8.70
N LEU A 267 9.01 -11.05 -9.88
CA LEU A 267 9.71 -12.29 -10.25
C LEU A 267 11.22 -12.05 -10.36
N PRO A 268 12.06 -13.07 -10.06
CA PRO A 268 13.52 -12.96 -9.94
C PRO A 268 14.22 -12.84 -11.31
N THR A 269 13.74 -11.93 -12.15
CA THR A 269 14.19 -11.69 -13.50
C THR A 269 14.15 -10.21 -13.87
N ASN A 270 15.04 -9.78 -14.76
CA ASN A 270 15.11 -8.39 -15.22
C ASN A 270 14.09 -8.07 -16.32
N ILE A 271 13.41 -9.07 -16.89
CA ILE A 271 12.51 -8.91 -18.04
C ILE A 271 11.29 -8.04 -17.71
N PHE A 272 10.73 -8.23 -16.51
CA PHE A 272 9.53 -7.52 -16.03
C PHE A 272 9.85 -6.23 -15.28
N GLN A 273 11.12 -5.84 -15.24
CA GLN A 273 11.48 -4.56 -14.66
C GLN A 273 11.07 -3.46 -15.63
N PRO A 274 10.50 -2.35 -15.13
CA PRO A 274 10.26 -1.19 -15.96
C PRO A 274 11.53 -0.78 -16.72
N LYS A 275 11.37 -0.41 -17.99
CA LYS A 275 12.51 -0.03 -18.86
C LYS A 275 13.34 1.08 -18.22
N ALA A 276 14.65 0.99 -18.37
CA ALA A 276 15.58 2.01 -17.89
C ALA A 276 15.30 3.36 -18.57
N LYS A 277 15.21 4.40 -17.75
CA LYS A 277 14.98 5.80 -18.14
C LYS A 277 15.59 6.72 -17.09
N ASP A 278 15.69 8.01 -17.39
CA ASP A 278 16.20 8.99 -16.41
C ASP A 278 15.36 8.97 -15.12
N LEU A 279 14.04 8.91 -15.25
CA LEU A 279 13.11 8.90 -14.11
C LEU A 279 13.14 7.63 -13.23
N ASN A 280 13.88 6.58 -13.58
CA ASN A 280 14.19 5.45 -12.68
C ASN A 280 15.69 5.21 -12.52
N SER A 281 16.49 6.27 -12.72
CA SER A 281 17.93 6.23 -12.45
C SER A 281 18.22 6.16 -10.96
N ILE A 282 19.26 5.41 -10.59
CA ILE A 282 19.75 5.31 -9.20
C ILE A 282 21.25 5.56 -9.21
N VAL A 283 21.68 6.66 -8.58
CA VAL A 283 23.08 7.09 -8.58
C VAL A 283 23.49 7.59 -7.18
N VAL A 284 24.73 7.30 -6.78
CA VAL A 284 25.32 7.88 -5.57
C VAL A 284 25.74 9.31 -5.88
N VAL A 285 25.42 10.23 -4.98
CA VAL A 285 25.83 11.64 -5.06
C VAL A 285 26.60 12.04 -3.80
N ASP A 286 27.38 13.12 -3.90
CA ASP A 286 28.18 13.60 -2.76
C ASP A 286 27.39 14.60 -1.88
N HIS A 287 28.03 15.02 -0.78
CA HIS A 287 27.45 15.96 0.17
C HIS A 287 27.27 17.38 -0.41
N ASN A 288 28.07 17.77 -1.41
CA ASN A 288 27.89 19.06 -2.09
C ASN A 288 26.59 19.07 -2.89
N TYR A 289 26.20 17.92 -3.46
CA TYR A 289 24.94 17.79 -4.17
C TYR A 289 23.74 18.14 -3.28
N VAL A 290 23.72 17.70 -2.02
CA VAL A 290 22.62 17.97 -1.08
C VAL A 290 22.85 19.18 -0.20
N LYS A 291 24.00 19.87 -0.35
CA LYS A 291 24.48 20.93 0.57
C LYS A 291 24.40 20.50 2.04
N GLY A 292 24.79 19.25 2.29
CA GLY A 292 24.70 18.59 3.59
C GLY A 292 26.07 18.24 4.17
N PRO A 293 26.09 17.60 5.35
CA PRO A 293 27.32 17.08 5.92
C PRO A 293 27.87 15.93 5.08
N ALA A 294 29.20 15.79 5.07
CA ALA A 294 29.87 14.59 4.58
C ALA A 294 29.48 13.39 5.45
N LEU A 295 28.97 12.34 4.81
CA LEU A 295 28.56 11.11 5.49
C LEU A 295 29.78 10.26 5.86
N LYS A 296 29.66 9.52 6.96
CA LYS A 296 30.67 8.59 7.50
C LYS A 296 30.12 7.17 7.56
N ASP A 297 30.97 6.22 7.94
CA ASP A 297 30.59 4.83 8.27
C ASP A 297 29.86 4.10 7.13
N GLY A 298 30.23 4.42 5.89
CA GLY A 298 29.67 3.78 4.69
C GLY A 298 28.27 4.26 4.28
N LYS A 299 27.66 5.20 5.01
CA LYS A 299 26.41 5.86 4.60
C LYS A 299 26.60 6.61 3.28
N LYS A 300 25.55 6.67 2.46
CA LYS A 300 25.58 7.34 1.14
C LYS A 300 24.33 8.17 0.90
N TYR A 301 24.49 9.29 0.20
CA TYR A 301 23.37 9.96 -0.45
C TYR A 301 23.10 9.28 -1.79
N VAL A 302 21.87 8.81 -1.98
CA VAL A 302 21.44 8.09 -3.18
C VAL A 302 20.34 8.87 -3.86
N ARG A 303 20.65 9.42 -5.03
CA ARG A 303 19.68 10.05 -5.92
C ARG A 303 18.91 8.96 -6.66
N CYS A 304 17.60 8.96 -6.51
CA CYS A 304 16.68 7.97 -7.03
C CYS A 304 15.57 8.67 -7.82
N GLY A 305 15.36 8.27 -9.07
CA GLY A 305 14.22 8.71 -9.86
C GLY A 305 12.90 8.25 -9.26
N THR A 306 11.86 9.07 -9.36
CA THR A 306 10.55 8.79 -8.71
C THR A 306 9.75 7.68 -9.39
N SER A 307 10.19 7.21 -10.56
CA SER A 307 9.68 6.01 -11.24
C SER A 307 10.40 4.72 -10.81
N THR A 308 11.47 4.81 -10.02
CA THR A 308 12.15 3.62 -9.48
C THR A 308 11.19 2.84 -8.61
N THR A 309 11.00 1.56 -8.90
CA THR A 309 10.25 0.66 -8.03
C THR A 309 11.09 0.21 -6.86
N ASN A 310 10.44 -0.20 -5.77
CA ASN A 310 11.11 -0.84 -4.65
C ASN A 310 11.94 -2.07 -5.09
N GLU A 311 11.48 -2.82 -6.08
CA GLU A 311 12.23 -3.95 -6.64
C GLU A 311 13.54 -3.51 -7.31
N GLN A 312 13.49 -2.44 -8.11
CA GLN A 312 14.69 -1.88 -8.75
C GLN A 312 15.68 -1.38 -7.69
N LEU A 313 15.19 -0.67 -6.67
CA LEU A 313 16.01 -0.16 -5.59
C LEU A 313 16.61 -1.30 -4.74
N ARG A 314 15.83 -2.32 -4.37
CA ARG A 314 16.28 -3.51 -3.63
C ARG A 314 17.45 -4.18 -4.34
N ARG A 315 17.28 -4.49 -5.63
CA ARG A 315 18.32 -5.12 -6.46
C ARG A 315 19.57 -4.25 -6.54
N TRP A 316 19.39 -2.95 -6.76
CA TRP A 316 20.52 -2.02 -6.84
C TRP A 316 21.26 -1.93 -5.51
N CYS A 317 20.57 -1.79 -4.38
CA CYS A 317 21.12 -1.73 -3.02
C CYS A 317 22.05 -2.93 -2.74
N ILE A 318 21.60 -4.14 -3.08
CA ILE A 318 22.36 -5.37 -2.84
C ILE A 318 23.51 -5.53 -3.85
N LYS A 319 23.24 -5.36 -5.16
CA LYS A 319 24.21 -5.71 -6.21
C LYS A 319 25.26 -4.63 -6.43
N THR A 320 24.87 -3.36 -6.39
CA THR A 320 25.67 -2.23 -6.85
C THR A 320 25.94 -1.21 -5.75
N GLY A 321 24.88 -0.71 -5.11
CA GLY A 321 24.95 0.38 -4.14
C GLY A 321 25.69 0.01 -2.85
N LYS A 322 25.59 -1.25 -2.43
CA LYS A 322 26.08 -1.75 -1.13
C LYS A 322 25.60 -0.86 0.02
N VAL A 323 24.29 -0.58 0.00
CA VAL A 323 23.56 0.24 0.98
C VAL A 323 22.20 -0.39 1.28
N THR A 324 21.51 0.10 2.30
CA THR A 324 20.13 -0.28 2.63
C THR A 324 19.30 0.91 3.09
N MET A 325 18.00 0.86 2.84
CA MET A 325 17.05 1.69 3.59
C MET A 325 16.89 1.11 5.00
N PRO A 326 16.68 1.95 6.03
CA PRO A 326 16.39 1.46 7.38
C PRO A 326 15.00 0.83 7.47
N MET A 327 14.07 1.28 6.62
CA MET A 327 12.70 0.83 6.53
C MET A 327 12.15 1.07 5.12
N ASN A 328 11.10 0.36 4.74
CA ASN A 328 10.31 0.57 3.54
C ASN A 328 8.96 -0.13 3.70
N ILE A 329 8.05 0.10 2.75
CA ILE A 329 6.84 -0.70 2.60
C ILE A 329 7.16 -2.12 2.10
N VAL A 330 6.30 -3.09 2.41
CA VAL A 330 6.52 -4.51 2.07
C VAL A 330 6.55 -4.74 0.55
N GLU A 331 5.65 -4.08 -0.20
CA GLU A 331 5.48 -4.29 -1.64
C GLU A 331 6.65 -3.80 -2.48
N VAL A 332 7.07 -4.61 -3.46
CA VAL A 332 8.22 -4.29 -4.32
C VAL A 332 7.81 -3.55 -5.60
N GLU A 333 6.53 -3.57 -5.93
CA GLU A 333 5.98 -2.94 -7.11
C GLU A 333 5.86 -1.42 -6.93
N ILE A 334 5.61 -0.91 -5.72
CA ILE A 334 5.44 0.54 -5.49
C ILE A 334 6.65 1.38 -5.90
N THR A 335 6.39 2.56 -6.49
CA THR A 335 7.43 3.50 -6.88
C THR A 335 7.85 4.41 -5.72
N MET A 336 9.13 4.79 -5.68
CA MET A 336 9.66 5.73 -4.68
C MET A 336 8.93 7.08 -4.68
N GLY A 337 8.44 7.53 -5.84
CA GLY A 337 7.64 8.74 -5.93
C GLY A 337 6.28 8.60 -5.24
N GLY A 338 5.61 7.46 -5.42
CA GLY A 338 4.31 7.18 -4.83
C GLY A 338 4.40 7.07 -3.31
N SER A 339 5.30 6.20 -2.82
CA SER A 339 5.47 5.96 -1.38
C SER A 339 5.95 7.22 -0.63
N ASN A 340 6.84 8.01 -1.23
CA ASN A 340 7.26 9.26 -0.62
C ASN A 340 6.17 10.36 -0.64
N ALA A 341 5.39 10.47 -1.73
CA ALA A 341 4.38 11.53 -1.83
C ALA A 341 3.27 11.43 -0.77
N THR A 342 2.93 10.20 -0.36
CA THR A 342 1.93 9.90 0.67
C THR A 342 2.54 9.57 2.03
N ILE A 343 3.84 9.86 2.24
CA ILE A 343 4.50 9.74 3.55
C ILE A 343 4.41 8.31 4.10
N CYS A 344 4.64 7.32 3.23
CA CYS A 344 4.57 5.92 3.64
C CYS A 344 5.71 5.55 4.59
N HIS A 345 5.50 4.45 5.28
CA HIS A 345 6.36 3.93 6.34
C HIS A 345 6.42 2.39 6.28
N GLY A 346 7.01 1.81 7.31
CA GLY A 346 7.21 0.39 7.60
C GLY A 346 7.34 0.25 9.13
N GLY A 347 7.79 -0.90 9.64
CA GLY A 347 7.89 -1.16 11.08
C GLY A 347 9.24 -0.82 11.73
N GLY A 348 9.25 -0.75 13.06
CA GLY A 348 10.40 -0.57 13.95
C GLY A 348 10.38 0.76 14.72
N ILE A 349 10.44 0.72 16.05
CA ILE A 349 10.33 1.90 16.95
C ILE A 349 11.37 3.01 16.69
N ARG A 350 12.47 2.70 15.98
CA ARG A 350 13.52 3.66 15.61
C ARG A 350 13.41 4.18 14.18
N ASN A 351 12.44 3.70 13.41
CA ASN A 351 12.31 3.99 11.99
C ASN A 351 11.26 5.09 11.76
N PRO A 352 11.63 6.24 11.18
CA PRO A 352 10.71 7.31 10.83
C PRO A 352 10.05 7.00 9.47
N THR A 353 9.39 7.97 8.82
CA THR A 353 8.78 7.74 7.51
C THR A 353 9.83 7.72 6.39
N ILE A 354 9.46 7.22 5.19
CA ILE A 354 10.31 7.30 3.99
C ILE A 354 10.68 8.76 3.69
N SER A 355 9.72 9.69 3.87
CA SER A 355 9.92 11.12 3.61
C SER A 355 10.93 11.76 4.56
N ASP A 356 11.15 11.20 5.76
CA ASP A 356 12.19 11.66 6.69
C ASP A 356 13.61 11.34 6.20
N LEU A 357 13.78 10.40 5.25
CA LEU A 357 15.07 10.05 4.67
C LEU A 357 15.52 11.01 3.55
N VAL A 358 14.63 11.90 3.11
CA VAL A 358 14.89 12.82 2.00
C VAL A 358 15.88 13.91 2.42
N ARG A 359 16.88 14.15 1.56
CA ARG A 359 17.96 15.15 1.72
C ARG A 359 18.01 16.15 0.56
N ALA A 360 17.38 15.82 -0.56
CA ALA A 360 17.05 16.77 -1.61
C ALA A 360 15.89 16.25 -2.46
N ILE A 361 15.19 17.17 -3.12
CA ILE A 361 14.21 16.84 -4.16
C ILE A 361 14.49 17.64 -5.43
N GLU A 362 14.28 17.02 -6.58
CA GLU A 362 14.21 17.69 -7.88
C GLU A 362 12.80 17.60 -8.41
N TYR A 363 12.22 18.75 -8.77
CA TYR A 363 10.82 18.83 -9.13
C TYR A 363 10.58 19.83 -10.25
N VAL A 364 9.54 19.61 -11.03
CA VAL A 364 9.09 20.54 -12.07
C VAL A 364 8.04 21.46 -11.46
N ASP A 365 8.33 22.75 -11.39
CA ASP A 365 7.45 23.76 -10.81
C ASP A 365 6.25 24.11 -11.73
N ALA A 366 5.35 24.99 -11.29
CA ALA A 366 4.15 25.35 -12.06
C ALA A 366 4.45 26.08 -13.39
N ASN A 367 5.69 26.54 -13.60
CA ASN A 367 6.15 27.15 -14.85
C ASN A 367 6.76 26.12 -15.81
N GLY A 368 6.87 24.86 -15.41
CA GLY A 368 7.54 23.82 -16.20
C GLY A 368 9.06 23.94 -16.17
N ILE A 369 9.61 24.47 -15.08
CA ILE A 369 11.06 24.60 -14.87
C ILE A 369 11.50 23.55 -13.85
N LEU A 370 12.59 22.85 -14.15
CA LEU A 370 13.22 21.93 -13.20
C LEU A 370 13.89 22.73 -12.09
N ARG A 371 13.49 22.45 -10.86
CA ARG A 371 13.94 23.08 -9.61
C ARG A 371 14.51 22.05 -8.66
N LYS A 372 15.19 22.54 -7.63
CA LYS A 372 15.77 21.72 -6.57
C LYS A 372 15.53 22.33 -5.20
N ILE A 373 15.28 21.47 -4.21
CA ILE A 373 15.27 21.82 -2.78
C ILE A 373 16.29 20.90 -2.10
N ASP A 374 17.12 21.46 -1.23
CA ASP A 374 18.24 20.76 -0.59
C ASP A 374 18.33 21.16 0.91
N LEU A 375 19.36 20.68 1.62
CA LEU A 375 19.47 20.88 3.06
C LEU A 375 19.74 22.34 3.49
N SER A 376 20.12 23.23 2.56
CA SER A 376 20.24 24.66 2.87
C SER A 376 18.90 25.33 3.22
N THR A 377 17.77 24.69 2.89
CA THR A 377 16.42 25.09 3.29
C THR A 377 15.68 23.88 3.87
N SER A 378 16.21 23.29 4.95
CA SER A 378 15.73 22.04 5.55
C SER A 378 14.25 22.08 5.96
N ASP A 379 13.77 23.22 6.42
CA ASP A 379 12.36 23.45 6.76
C ASP A 379 11.44 23.32 5.53
N ILE A 380 11.78 23.96 4.41
CA ILE A 380 11.07 23.83 3.13
C ILE A 380 11.18 22.39 2.62
N LEU A 381 12.35 21.75 2.77
CA LEU A 381 12.54 20.36 2.34
C LEU A 381 11.60 19.41 3.10
N LYS A 382 11.43 19.57 4.41
CA LYS A 382 10.49 18.77 5.22
C LYS A 382 9.03 18.98 4.80
N ALA A 383 8.66 20.19 4.41
CA ALA A 383 7.33 20.45 3.85
C ALA A 383 7.13 19.88 2.45
N ALA A 384 8.21 19.77 1.67
CA ALA A 384 8.18 19.31 0.30
C ALA A 384 8.29 17.78 0.14
N ALA A 385 9.01 17.11 1.06
CA ALA A 385 9.26 15.67 1.00
C ALA A 385 7.98 14.83 1.10
N GLY A 386 6.93 15.33 1.73
CA GLY A 386 5.64 14.67 1.90
C GLY A 386 4.48 15.59 1.59
N CYS A 387 4.33 16.00 0.32
CA CYS A 387 3.38 17.04 -0.08
C CYS A 387 2.37 16.62 -1.14
N PHE A 388 2.20 15.31 -1.38
CA PHE A 388 1.26 14.77 -2.37
C PHE A 388 1.51 15.29 -3.80
N GLY A 389 2.72 15.79 -4.10
CA GLY A 389 3.02 16.44 -5.39
C GLY A 389 2.33 17.79 -5.61
N LEU A 390 1.84 18.46 -4.56
CA LEU A 390 1.11 19.74 -4.67
C LEU A 390 2.01 20.94 -5.02
N ILE A 391 3.32 20.82 -4.83
CA ILE A 391 4.30 21.85 -5.22
C ILE A 391 4.80 21.67 -6.66
N GLY A 392 4.60 20.48 -7.23
CA GLY A 392 5.07 20.12 -8.56
C GLY A 392 5.32 18.63 -8.78
N VAL A 393 5.69 18.28 -10.01
CA VAL A 393 6.03 16.89 -10.36
C VAL A 393 7.45 16.60 -9.90
N VAL A 394 7.59 15.86 -8.81
CA VAL A 394 8.90 15.41 -8.32
C VAL A 394 9.44 14.36 -9.28
N THR A 395 10.64 14.60 -9.80
CA THR A 395 11.31 13.70 -10.76
C THR A 395 12.35 12.81 -10.08
N HIS A 396 13.01 13.34 -9.05
CA HIS A 396 14.04 12.63 -8.30
C HIS A 396 14.04 13.02 -6.82
N LEU A 397 14.36 12.05 -5.98
CA LEU A 397 14.61 12.20 -4.55
C LEU A 397 16.10 11.90 -4.30
N VAL A 398 16.69 12.52 -3.28
CA VAL A 398 17.97 12.06 -2.73
C VAL A 398 17.75 11.56 -1.32
N LEU A 399 18.06 10.29 -1.07
CA LEU A 399 17.86 9.62 0.20
C LEU A 399 19.19 9.41 0.91
N GLU A 400 19.21 9.50 2.23
CA GLU A 400 20.33 9.03 3.05
C GLU A 400 20.16 7.54 3.36
N LEU A 401 21.06 6.70 2.85
CA LEU A 401 21.02 5.25 3.04
C LEU A 401 22.19 4.75 3.89
N ASP A 402 21.92 3.75 4.72
CA ASP A 402 22.90 3.08 5.58
C ASP A 402 23.78 2.11 4.77
N PRO A 403 24.99 1.74 5.23
CA PRO A 403 25.75 0.65 4.61
C PRO A 403 24.93 -0.65 4.58
N LEU A 404 25.16 -1.47 3.54
CA LEU A 404 24.47 -2.75 3.40
C LEU A 404 24.70 -3.62 4.65
N SER A 405 23.61 -4.11 5.22
CA SER A 405 23.60 -4.98 6.41
C SER A 405 22.64 -6.14 6.19
N CYS A 406 22.66 -7.09 7.12
CA CYS A 406 21.74 -8.22 7.13
C CYS A 406 20.70 -8.08 8.24
N ALA A 407 19.52 -8.62 8.02
CA ALA A 407 18.52 -8.87 9.04
C ALA A 407 18.62 -10.32 9.53
N LEU A 408 18.45 -10.52 10.83
CA LEU A 408 18.25 -11.82 11.45
C LEU A 408 16.74 -12.02 11.67
N MET A 409 16.06 -12.55 10.65
CA MET A 409 14.61 -12.69 10.67
C MET A 409 14.12 -13.84 11.53
N GLU A 410 13.07 -13.56 12.29
CA GLU A 410 12.35 -14.48 13.17
C GLU A 410 10.85 -14.49 12.84
N PRO A 411 10.43 -14.91 11.65
CA PRO A 411 9.02 -15.07 11.34
C PRO A 411 8.45 -16.24 12.15
N ARG A 412 7.39 -16.00 12.93
CA ARG A 412 6.76 -17.01 13.79
C ARG A 412 5.25 -16.99 13.65
N LYS A 413 4.60 -18.15 13.77
CA LYS A 413 3.16 -18.23 14.02
C LYS A 413 2.94 -18.44 15.51
N ILE A 414 2.26 -17.50 16.15
CA ILE A 414 2.12 -17.42 17.60
C ILE A 414 0.63 -17.39 17.93
N PRO A 415 0.13 -18.12 18.95
CA PRO A 415 -1.27 -18.03 19.35
C PRO A 415 -1.70 -16.59 19.58
N VAL A 416 -2.93 -16.21 19.18
CA VAL A 416 -3.38 -14.80 19.20
C VAL A 416 -3.19 -14.12 20.56
N ILE A 417 -3.57 -14.81 21.63
CA ILE A 417 -3.44 -14.33 23.02
C ILE A 417 -1.99 -14.16 23.48
N GLU A 418 -1.04 -14.79 22.79
CA GLU A 418 0.39 -14.74 23.11
C GLU A 418 1.17 -13.77 22.21
N ALA A 419 0.65 -13.49 21.01
CA ALA A 419 1.29 -12.58 20.06
C ALA A 419 1.11 -11.11 20.48
N ILE A 420 -0.13 -10.74 20.83
CA ILE A 420 -0.51 -9.45 21.42
C ILE A 420 -1.53 -9.76 22.52
N PRO A 421 -1.12 -9.75 23.80
CA PRO A 421 -2.00 -10.15 24.89
C PRO A 421 -3.24 -9.24 25.00
N PRO A 422 -4.40 -9.80 25.43
CA PRO A 422 -5.58 -9.00 25.78
C PRO A 422 -5.24 -7.83 26.70
N PRO A 423 -5.87 -6.66 26.54
CA PRO A 423 -5.70 -5.57 27.51
C PRO A 423 -6.22 -6.02 28.88
N PRO A 424 -5.67 -5.51 30.00
CA PRO A 424 -5.95 -6.05 31.35
C PRO A 424 -7.42 -6.04 31.77
N ASP A 425 -8.22 -5.15 31.19
CA ASP A 425 -9.64 -4.96 31.46
C ASP A 425 -10.56 -5.79 30.54
N LEU A 426 -10.02 -6.55 29.56
CA LEU A 426 -10.82 -7.47 28.75
C LEU A 426 -10.99 -8.82 29.47
N PRO A 427 -12.21 -9.18 29.91
CA PRO A 427 -12.44 -10.45 30.59
C PRO A 427 -12.31 -11.63 29.63
N ASP A 428 -11.82 -12.77 30.14
CA ASP A 428 -11.61 -14.00 29.36
C ASP A 428 -12.91 -14.50 28.65
N SER A 429 -14.09 -14.19 29.21
CA SER A 429 -15.40 -14.52 28.61
C SER A 429 -15.67 -13.78 27.31
N MET A 430 -15.08 -12.61 27.10
CA MET A 430 -15.21 -11.81 25.87
C MET A 430 -14.25 -12.26 24.78
N ILE A 431 -13.19 -13.00 25.11
CA ILE A 431 -12.28 -13.59 24.11
C ILE A 431 -13.08 -14.63 23.31
N PRO A 432 -13.09 -14.60 21.97
CA PRO A 432 -13.80 -15.60 21.16
C PRO A 432 -13.33 -17.03 21.46
N ALA A 433 -14.27 -17.99 21.55
CA ALA A 433 -13.97 -19.35 21.99
C ALA A 433 -12.79 -20.04 21.24
N PRO A 434 -12.66 -19.93 19.90
CA PRO A 434 -11.52 -20.51 19.16
C PRO A 434 -10.15 -19.92 19.49
N LEU A 435 -10.12 -18.73 20.11
CA LEU A 435 -8.89 -18.03 20.50
C LEU A 435 -8.51 -18.24 21.97
N ARG A 436 -9.43 -18.79 22.78
CA ARG A 436 -9.17 -19.04 24.19
C ARG A 436 -8.14 -20.15 24.35
N PRO A 437 -7.22 -20.05 25.32
CA PRO A 437 -6.33 -21.15 25.63
C PRO A 437 -7.14 -22.31 26.20
N LYS A 438 -6.73 -23.55 25.88
CA LYS A 438 -7.40 -24.77 26.40
C LYS A 438 -7.41 -24.84 27.94
N GLN A 439 -6.43 -24.22 28.57
CA GLN A 439 -6.31 -24.06 30.02
C GLN A 439 -6.04 -22.59 30.34
N PRO A 440 -6.61 -22.02 31.41
CA PRO A 440 -6.29 -20.67 31.82
C PRO A 440 -4.79 -20.45 31.98
N LEU A 441 -4.27 -19.34 31.44
CA LEU A 441 -2.85 -19.00 31.58
C LEU A 441 -2.55 -18.59 33.03
N SER A 442 -1.43 -19.09 33.58
CA SER A 442 -0.96 -18.65 34.90
C SER A 442 -0.55 -17.16 34.87
N PRO A 443 -0.56 -16.46 36.02
CA PRO A 443 -0.09 -15.08 36.10
C PRO A 443 1.33 -14.89 35.58
N GLU A 444 2.22 -15.84 35.85
CA GLU A 444 3.61 -15.82 35.39
C GLU A 444 3.69 -15.92 33.86
N ARG A 445 2.87 -16.80 33.26
CA ARG A 445 2.81 -16.93 31.80
C ARG A 445 2.24 -15.68 31.15
N LYS A 446 1.20 -15.07 31.73
CA LYS A 446 0.66 -13.78 31.26
C LYS A 446 1.72 -12.68 31.29
N ALA A 447 2.51 -12.60 32.37
CA ALA A 447 3.60 -11.64 32.50
C ALA A 447 4.74 -11.89 31.49
N GLU A 448 5.09 -13.16 31.23
CA GLU A 448 6.09 -13.54 30.23
C GLU A 448 5.65 -13.13 28.81
N ILE A 449 4.38 -13.40 28.46
CA ILE A 449 3.78 -13.02 27.19
C ILE A 449 3.79 -11.49 27.01
N GLN A 450 3.36 -10.75 28.03
CA GLN A 450 3.40 -9.28 28.02
C GLN A 450 4.83 -8.79 27.76
N LYS A 451 5.81 -9.37 28.46
CA LYS A 451 7.21 -9.01 28.28
C LYS A 451 7.75 -9.35 26.89
N ASP A 452 7.41 -10.50 26.29
CA ASP A 452 7.85 -10.84 24.92
C ASP A 452 7.28 -9.85 23.90
N PHE A 453 5.99 -9.51 24.02
CA PHE A 453 5.35 -8.51 23.16
C PHE A 453 6.03 -7.14 23.27
N GLU A 454 6.17 -6.60 24.49
CA GLU A 454 6.81 -5.30 24.73
C GLU A 454 8.27 -5.30 24.26
N THR A 455 9.00 -6.39 24.50
CA THR A 455 10.39 -6.54 24.06
C THR A 455 10.48 -6.52 22.53
N ARG A 456 9.63 -7.25 21.82
CA ARG A 456 9.57 -7.22 20.35
C ARG A 456 9.27 -5.82 19.83
N ALA A 457 8.27 -5.16 20.40
CA ALA A 457 7.86 -3.82 20.00
C ALA A 457 8.94 -2.75 20.20
N THR A 458 9.78 -2.88 21.23
CA THR A 458 10.72 -1.81 21.64
C THR A 458 12.19 -2.07 21.32
N THR A 459 12.60 -3.32 21.12
CA THR A 459 14.02 -3.66 20.98
C THR A 459 14.43 -4.05 19.56
N THR A 460 13.50 -4.56 18.76
CA THR A 460 13.77 -5.01 17.39
C THR A 460 13.99 -3.82 16.45
N ASP A 461 14.72 -4.05 15.36
CA ASP A 461 14.88 -3.04 14.29
C ASP A 461 13.63 -2.97 13.40
N TYR A 462 12.81 -4.02 13.41
CA TYR A 462 11.53 -4.13 12.73
C TYR A 462 10.63 -5.11 13.49
N ALA A 463 9.37 -4.75 13.63
CA ALA A 463 8.32 -5.60 14.17
C ALA A 463 6.99 -5.33 13.47
N GLU A 464 6.31 -6.41 13.11
CA GLU A 464 4.98 -6.37 12.50
C GLU A 464 4.20 -7.63 12.84
N TRP A 465 2.90 -7.47 13.05
CA TRP A 465 1.97 -8.53 13.44
C TRP A 465 0.83 -8.60 12.44
N PHE A 466 0.52 -9.80 11.96
CA PHE A 466 -0.52 -10.07 10.97
C PHE A 466 -1.49 -11.11 11.51
N TRP A 467 -2.72 -10.69 11.78
CA TRP A 467 -3.80 -11.60 12.14
C TRP A 467 -4.77 -11.77 10.98
N PHE A 468 -4.74 -12.93 10.35
CA PHE A 468 -5.74 -13.29 9.36
C PHE A 468 -7.06 -13.64 10.07
N PRO A 469 -8.22 -13.13 9.60
CA PRO A 469 -9.49 -13.31 10.30
C PRO A 469 -9.79 -14.77 10.65
N TYR A 470 -10.19 -14.98 11.91
CA TYR A 470 -10.53 -16.28 12.50
C TYR A 470 -9.37 -17.26 12.66
N SER A 471 -8.13 -16.87 12.34
CA SER A 471 -6.94 -17.64 12.69
C SER A 471 -6.76 -17.70 14.21
N SER A 472 -6.39 -18.87 14.74
CA SER A 472 -5.94 -19.03 16.13
C SER A 472 -4.51 -18.56 16.36
N GLU A 473 -3.81 -18.17 15.29
CA GLU A 473 -2.42 -17.71 15.30
C GLU A 473 -2.29 -16.35 14.59
N VAL A 474 -1.31 -15.58 15.03
CA VAL A 474 -0.82 -14.35 14.42
C VAL A 474 0.54 -14.66 13.81
N TRP A 475 0.76 -14.23 12.58
CA TRP A 475 2.10 -14.26 12.01
C TRP A 475 2.85 -13.01 12.47
N VAL A 476 3.94 -13.23 13.21
CA VAL A 476 4.77 -12.17 13.79
C VAL A 476 6.12 -12.18 13.10
N ASN A 477 6.47 -11.08 12.46
CA ASN A 477 7.75 -10.93 11.78
C ASN A 477 8.58 -9.86 12.49
N THR A 478 9.65 -10.31 13.15
CA THR A 478 10.57 -9.42 13.86
C THR A 478 12.00 -9.70 13.47
N TRP A 479 12.85 -8.68 13.46
CA TRP A 479 14.28 -8.87 13.21
C TRP A 479 15.18 -7.81 13.83
N HIS A 480 16.43 -8.21 14.05
CA HIS A 480 17.55 -7.33 14.37
C HIS A 480 18.51 -7.24 13.20
N LYS A 481 19.16 -6.08 13.02
CA LYS A 481 20.22 -5.88 12.05
C LYS A 481 21.55 -6.44 12.56
N THR A 482 22.38 -6.92 11.64
CA THR A 482 23.77 -7.27 11.89
C THR A 482 24.64 -6.80 10.72
N LEU A 483 25.84 -6.33 11.04
CA LEU A 483 26.86 -5.99 10.03
C LEU A 483 27.60 -7.25 9.52
N ASP A 484 27.41 -8.40 10.17
CA ASP A 484 27.92 -9.67 9.66
C ASP A 484 27.11 -10.12 8.45
N THR A 485 27.71 -9.92 7.28
CA THR A 485 27.13 -10.26 5.97
C THR A 485 27.49 -11.67 5.51
N SER A 486 28.25 -12.43 6.29
CA SER A 486 28.61 -13.80 5.95
C SER A 486 27.38 -14.72 5.97
N ASN A 487 27.31 -15.61 4.99
CA ASN A 487 26.25 -16.62 4.86
C ASN A 487 24.82 -16.04 4.76
N ALA A 488 24.68 -14.78 4.31
CA ALA A 488 23.38 -14.22 4.00
C ALA A 488 22.74 -14.94 2.80
N VAL A 489 21.47 -15.29 2.92
CA VAL A 489 20.68 -15.92 1.85
C VAL A 489 19.78 -14.89 1.17
N ASN A 490 19.45 -15.09 -0.11
CA ASN A 490 18.38 -14.32 -0.75
C ASN A 490 17.05 -14.71 -0.13
N TYR A 491 16.24 -13.72 0.24
CA TYR A 491 14.94 -13.96 0.85
C TYR A 491 13.85 -13.03 0.27
N PRO A 492 12.66 -13.55 -0.07
CA PRO A 492 12.42 -14.96 -0.36
C PRO A 492 13.41 -15.51 -1.42
N SER A 493 13.64 -16.83 -1.43
CA SER A 493 14.40 -17.46 -2.51
C SER A 493 13.68 -17.32 -3.86
N ASP A 494 14.35 -17.63 -4.96
CA ASP A 494 13.74 -17.56 -6.30
C ASP A 494 12.54 -18.51 -6.43
N ALA A 495 12.69 -19.79 -6.04
CA ALA A 495 11.56 -20.73 -5.92
C ALA A 495 10.44 -20.16 -5.05
N LYS A 496 10.74 -19.66 -3.86
CA LYS A 496 9.73 -19.14 -2.94
C LYS A 496 9.01 -17.92 -3.53
N THR A 497 9.73 -17.04 -4.24
CA THR A 497 9.14 -15.89 -4.94
C THR A 497 8.11 -16.36 -5.98
N ILE A 498 8.42 -17.40 -6.73
CA ILE A 498 7.51 -17.99 -7.73
C ILE A 498 6.29 -18.59 -7.05
N LEU A 499 6.50 -19.36 -5.97
CA LEU A 499 5.41 -19.92 -5.17
C LEU A 499 4.50 -18.84 -4.57
N GLN A 500 5.06 -17.72 -4.07
CA GLN A 500 4.26 -16.60 -3.57
C GLN A 500 3.41 -15.96 -4.67
N VAL A 501 3.99 -15.70 -5.84
CA VAL A 501 3.26 -15.15 -7.00
C VAL A 501 2.14 -16.09 -7.44
N LEU A 502 2.43 -17.38 -7.61
CA LEU A 502 1.43 -18.39 -7.94
C LEU A 502 0.38 -18.58 -6.82
N GLY A 503 0.78 -18.41 -5.57
CA GLY A 503 -0.10 -18.42 -4.41
C GLY A 503 -1.16 -17.32 -4.48
N THR A 504 -0.82 -16.15 -5.03
CA THR A 504 -1.82 -15.09 -5.26
C THR A 504 -2.86 -15.49 -6.31
N PHE A 505 -2.51 -16.38 -7.25
CA PHE A 505 -3.47 -16.88 -8.24
C PHE A 505 -4.41 -17.89 -7.59
N ALA A 506 -3.88 -18.78 -6.76
CA ALA A 506 -4.70 -19.70 -5.97
C ALA A 506 -5.68 -18.94 -5.07
N ALA A 507 -5.23 -17.84 -4.44
CA ALA A 507 -6.10 -16.97 -3.65
C ALA A 507 -7.15 -16.24 -4.51
N GLN A 508 -6.83 -15.86 -5.74
CA GLN A 508 -7.81 -15.29 -6.68
C GLN A 508 -8.85 -16.34 -7.12
N ILE A 509 -8.41 -17.57 -7.40
CA ILE A 509 -9.30 -18.70 -7.72
C ILE A 509 -10.24 -19.00 -6.54
N ALA A 510 -9.73 -19.04 -5.31
CA ALA A 510 -10.55 -19.25 -4.12
C ALA A 510 -11.62 -18.14 -3.90
N GLN A 511 -11.44 -16.98 -4.53
CA GLN A 511 -12.41 -15.89 -4.51
C GLN A 511 -13.44 -15.97 -5.64
N ASP A 512 -12.99 -16.29 -6.85
CA ASP A 512 -13.77 -16.09 -8.07
C ASP A 512 -14.36 -17.39 -8.63
N ALA A 513 -13.77 -18.55 -8.29
CA ALA A 513 -14.22 -19.83 -8.82
C ALA A 513 -15.66 -20.07 -8.43
N SER A 514 -16.51 -20.22 -9.45
CA SER A 514 -17.94 -20.34 -9.27
C SER A 514 -18.31 -21.59 -8.48
N ILE A 515 -17.50 -22.65 -8.55
CA ILE A 515 -17.69 -23.89 -7.78
C ILE A 515 -17.28 -23.70 -6.32
N ILE A 516 -16.12 -23.09 -6.04
CA ILE A 516 -15.74 -22.75 -4.65
C ILE A 516 -16.75 -21.80 -4.06
N LEU A 517 -17.15 -20.80 -4.82
CA LEU A 517 -18.24 -19.94 -4.45
C LEU A 517 -19.48 -20.79 -4.18
N LYS A 518 -20.02 -21.63 -5.08
CA LYS A 518 -21.19 -22.49 -4.78
C LYS A 518 -21.04 -23.35 -3.51
N LEU A 519 -19.88 -23.97 -3.31
CA LEU A 519 -19.53 -24.79 -2.13
C LEU A 519 -19.44 -23.94 -0.84
N THR A 520 -19.09 -22.67 -0.96
CA THR A 520 -18.96 -21.71 0.15
C THR A 520 -20.06 -20.63 0.19
N GLN A 521 -21.00 -20.63 -0.77
CA GLN A 521 -21.87 -19.49 -1.13
C GLN A 521 -23.01 -19.29 -0.14
N ALA A 522 -23.26 -20.30 0.70
CA ALA A 522 -24.17 -20.18 1.83
C ALA A 522 -23.49 -19.65 3.11
N LEU A 523 -22.15 -19.55 3.18
CA LEU A 523 -21.39 -19.30 4.41
C LEU A 523 -20.12 -18.43 4.17
N PRO A 524 -20.22 -17.09 4.26
CA PRO A 524 -19.07 -16.16 4.17
C PRO A 524 -17.89 -16.51 5.10
N GLU A 525 -18.19 -17.10 6.25
CA GLU A 525 -17.22 -17.59 7.22
C GLU A 525 -16.32 -18.69 6.65
N THR A 526 -16.90 -19.69 5.97
CA THR A 526 -16.14 -20.80 5.37
C THR A 526 -15.19 -20.29 4.30
N GLN A 527 -15.65 -19.37 3.44
CA GLN A 527 -14.80 -18.75 2.44
C GLN A 527 -13.62 -18.00 3.08
N THR A 528 -13.89 -17.23 4.13
CA THR A 528 -12.86 -16.45 4.83
C THR A 528 -11.85 -17.35 5.54
N LYS A 529 -12.30 -18.43 6.18
CA LYS A 529 -11.41 -19.43 6.82
C LYS A 529 -10.56 -20.18 5.80
N LEU A 530 -11.09 -20.49 4.61
CA LEU A 530 -10.31 -21.05 3.51
C LEU A 530 -9.20 -20.10 3.06
N LEU A 531 -9.51 -18.81 2.88
CA LEU A 531 -8.51 -17.79 2.54
C LEU A 531 -7.46 -17.63 3.64
N THR A 532 -7.89 -17.53 4.90
CA THR A 532 -6.99 -17.48 6.07
C THR A 532 -6.05 -18.67 6.10
N TRP A 533 -6.55 -19.88 5.82
CA TRP A 533 -5.72 -21.08 5.75
C TRP A 533 -4.68 -20.98 4.62
N LEU A 534 -5.09 -20.64 3.39
CA LEU A 534 -4.18 -20.49 2.25
C LEU A 534 -3.10 -19.43 2.53
N SER A 535 -3.48 -18.27 3.08
CA SER A 535 -2.55 -17.20 3.42
C SER A 535 -1.57 -17.61 4.52
N MET A 536 -2.06 -18.13 5.65
CA MET A 536 -1.21 -18.53 6.77
C MET A 536 -0.24 -19.66 6.39
N LYS A 537 -0.56 -20.50 5.41
CA LYS A 537 0.38 -21.54 4.93
C LYS A 537 1.49 -21.01 4.03
N ASN A 538 1.28 -19.91 3.32
CA ASN A 538 2.32 -19.26 2.53
C ASN A 538 3.32 -18.43 3.37
N LEU A 539 3.03 -18.22 4.66
CA LEU A 539 3.90 -17.49 5.58
C LEU A 539 4.88 -18.44 6.27
N ASP A 540 6.16 -18.06 6.30
CA ASP A 540 7.21 -18.85 6.96
C ASP A 540 7.01 -18.88 8.46
N ASP A 541 7.43 -19.98 9.07
CA ASP A 541 7.51 -20.11 10.51
C ASP A 541 8.78 -20.87 10.86
N ILE A 542 9.71 -20.20 11.53
CA ILE A 542 10.93 -20.88 12.02
C ILE A 542 10.65 -21.65 13.32
N GLY A 543 9.51 -21.42 13.97
CA GLY A 543 9.18 -21.96 15.27
C GLY A 543 10.00 -21.34 16.42
N PRO A 544 9.70 -21.70 17.68
CA PRO A 544 10.30 -21.05 18.86
C PRO A 544 11.81 -21.32 19.01
N LYS A 545 12.32 -22.41 18.42
CA LYS A 545 13.74 -22.81 18.45
C LYS A 545 14.38 -22.83 17.06
N GLY A 546 13.73 -22.21 16.09
CA GLY A 546 14.19 -22.15 14.71
C GLY A 546 15.50 -21.39 14.54
N LYS A 547 16.23 -21.74 13.49
CA LYS A 547 17.37 -20.93 13.06
C LYS A 547 16.85 -19.65 12.41
N LYS A 548 17.32 -18.49 12.90
CA LYS A 548 17.01 -17.18 12.29
C LYS A 548 17.42 -17.17 10.82
N ILE A 549 16.60 -16.58 9.97
CA ILE A 549 16.90 -16.42 8.55
C ILE A 549 17.80 -15.18 8.43
N LYS A 550 19.09 -15.39 8.14
CA LYS A 550 20.02 -14.28 7.87
C LYS A 550 19.91 -13.90 6.40
N THR A 551 19.36 -12.73 6.11
CA THR A 551 19.20 -12.20 4.75
C THR A 551 19.57 -10.73 4.69
N TRP A 552 19.69 -10.15 3.50
CA TRP A 552 19.96 -8.73 3.32
C TRP A 552 18.81 -7.88 3.87
N VAL A 553 19.07 -6.73 4.50
CA VAL A 553 17.97 -5.85 4.97
C VAL A 553 17.01 -5.46 3.85
N PRO A 554 17.44 -5.12 2.61
CA PRO A 554 16.50 -4.87 1.51
C PRO A 554 15.59 -6.08 1.18
N ASP A 555 16.08 -7.31 1.38
CA ASP A 555 15.31 -8.53 1.19
C ASP A 555 14.34 -8.77 2.37
N ALA A 556 14.78 -8.49 3.60
CA ALA A 556 13.94 -8.60 4.79
C ALA A 556 12.81 -7.58 4.85
N LEU A 557 13.02 -6.36 4.33
CA LEU A 557 11.97 -5.34 4.19
C LEU A 557 10.89 -5.78 3.22
N HIS A 558 11.32 -6.44 2.14
CA HIS A 558 10.45 -6.97 1.11
C HIS A 558 10.32 -8.48 1.30
N PHE A 559 9.67 -8.93 2.37
CA PHE A 559 9.58 -10.36 2.70
C PHE A 559 8.47 -11.13 1.95
N GLN A 560 7.53 -10.42 1.32
CA GLN A 560 6.49 -10.97 0.44
C GLN A 560 6.68 -10.51 -1.01
N ARG A 561 6.27 -11.33 -1.98
CA ARG A 561 6.28 -11.04 -3.42
C ARG A 561 4.91 -11.29 -4.03
N GLY A 562 4.54 -10.48 -5.00
CA GLY A 562 3.31 -10.67 -5.79
C GLY A 562 2.00 -10.29 -5.10
N VAL A 563 2.00 -9.88 -3.83
CA VAL A 563 0.77 -9.50 -3.08
C VAL A 563 -0.03 -8.39 -3.76
N GLN A 564 0.65 -7.53 -4.54
CA GLN A 564 0.09 -6.56 -5.49
C GLN A 564 -1.01 -7.14 -6.41
N ASN A 565 -0.97 -8.45 -6.69
CA ASN A 565 -1.92 -9.16 -7.54
C ASN A 565 -3.29 -9.38 -6.89
N LEU A 566 -3.37 -9.27 -5.56
CA LEU A 566 -4.63 -9.32 -4.83
C LEU A 566 -5.18 -7.91 -4.67
N ARG A 567 -6.38 -7.66 -5.19
CA ARG A 567 -7.05 -6.37 -4.98
C ARG A 567 -7.68 -6.32 -3.60
N VAL A 568 -7.24 -5.37 -2.80
CA VAL A 568 -7.72 -5.19 -1.43
C VAL A 568 -8.30 -3.80 -1.22
N ARG A 569 -9.14 -3.67 -0.20
CA ARG A 569 -9.55 -2.43 0.45
C ARG A 569 -8.81 -2.37 1.79
N ASP A 570 -8.47 -1.18 2.24
CA ASP A 570 -7.48 -1.03 3.29
C ASP A 570 -7.65 0.29 4.03
N LEU A 571 -8.03 0.20 5.31
CA LEU A 571 -8.13 1.32 6.25
C LEU A 571 -7.01 1.18 7.28
N GLU A 572 -6.17 2.22 7.40
CA GLU A 572 -5.08 2.29 8.38
C GLU A 572 -5.13 3.60 9.15
N VAL A 573 -4.84 3.51 10.45
CA VAL A 573 -4.75 4.66 11.36
C VAL A 573 -3.43 4.68 12.12
N GLU A 574 -3.05 5.89 12.50
CA GLU A 574 -1.82 6.26 13.19
C GLU A 574 -2.20 6.94 14.50
N PHE A 575 -1.74 6.40 15.63
CA PHE A 575 -1.97 7.02 16.93
C PHE A 575 -0.72 6.95 17.84
N PRO A 576 -0.50 7.96 18.70
CA PRO A 576 0.70 8.02 19.53
C PRO A 576 0.72 6.91 20.58
N LEU A 577 1.91 6.37 20.81
CA LEU A 577 2.16 5.51 21.97
C LEU A 577 2.03 6.31 23.26
N GLN A 578 1.44 5.68 24.28
CA GLN A 578 1.11 6.33 25.54
C GLN A 578 2.24 6.12 26.56
N PRO A 579 2.46 7.07 27.49
CA PRO A 579 3.40 6.87 28.58
C PRO A 579 2.85 5.93 29.65
N LYS A 580 3.71 5.14 30.31
CA LYS A 580 3.34 4.49 31.57
C LYS A 580 3.15 5.53 32.66
N HIS A 581 1.99 5.51 33.31
CA HIS A 581 1.79 6.29 34.53
C HIS A 581 2.56 5.62 35.66
N LYS A 582 3.37 6.40 36.39
CA LYS A 582 3.82 5.96 37.70
C LYS A 582 2.58 5.90 38.57
N SER A 583 2.16 4.70 38.94
CA SER A 583 1.12 4.51 39.95
C SER A 583 1.49 5.37 41.16
N ALA A 584 0.62 6.33 41.51
CA ALA A 584 0.67 6.93 42.82
C ALA A 584 0.58 5.77 43.81
N ALA A 585 1.63 5.58 44.62
CA ALA A 585 1.64 4.54 45.63
C ALA A 585 0.36 4.65 46.46
N ASN A 586 -0.50 3.63 46.37
CA ASN A 586 -1.52 3.42 47.38
C ASN A 586 -0.77 3.28 48.71
N GLY A 587 -1.02 4.23 49.62
CA GLY A 587 -0.40 4.27 50.92
C GLY A 587 -0.84 3.07 51.75
N ASP A 588 0.02 2.06 51.82
CA ASP A 588 0.02 1.13 52.94
C ASP A 588 0.91 1.73 54.03
N ALA A 589 0.25 2.22 55.08
CA ALA A 589 0.88 2.59 56.33
C ALA A 589 1.48 1.32 56.97
N ASN A 590 2.80 1.16 56.91
CA ASN A 590 3.63 0.62 57.99
C ASN A 590 5.12 0.84 57.69
N GLY A 591 5.83 1.36 58.69
CA GLY A 591 7.08 2.08 58.52
C GLY A 591 8.34 1.24 58.29
N HIS A 592 9.30 1.84 57.60
CA HIS A 592 10.54 2.31 58.22
C HIS A 592 11.24 3.25 57.23
N VAL A 593 11.55 4.45 57.70
CA VAL A 593 12.29 5.48 56.97
C VAL A 593 13.77 5.11 57.01
N ASN A 594 14.36 4.90 55.83
CA ASN A 594 15.72 5.31 55.46
C ASN A 594 15.99 4.80 54.05
N ASP A 595 15.82 5.65 53.05
CA ASP A 595 16.65 5.62 51.84
C ASP A 595 16.55 6.96 51.11
N ASP A 596 17.72 7.45 50.70
CA ASP A 596 17.98 8.77 50.13
C ASP A 596 17.05 9.13 48.97
N VAL A 597 16.30 10.22 49.15
CA VAL A 597 15.54 10.88 48.08
C VAL A 597 16.53 11.56 47.14
N SER A 598 17.07 10.79 46.21
CA SER A 598 17.73 11.33 45.03
C SER A 598 16.68 11.94 44.10
N ALA A 599 16.82 13.24 43.84
CA ALA A 599 15.99 13.98 42.89
C ALA A 599 15.91 13.25 41.53
N PRO A 600 14.77 13.29 40.82
CA PRO A 600 14.60 12.56 39.57
C PRO A 600 15.64 13.02 38.55
N LYS A 601 16.47 12.08 38.07
CA LYS A 601 17.34 12.33 36.92
C LYS A 601 16.46 12.68 35.72
N ALA A 602 16.58 13.91 35.23
CA ALA A 602 15.77 14.51 34.17
C ALA A 602 15.90 13.85 32.78
N ASN A 603 16.48 12.66 32.66
CA ASN A 603 16.79 12.00 31.38
C ASN A 603 16.54 10.48 31.41
N SER A 604 15.61 10.00 32.23
CA SER A 604 15.15 8.60 32.13
C SER A 604 14.20 8.49 30.93
N PRO A 605 14.39 7.56 29.98
CA PRO A 605 13.39 7.32 28.94
C PRO A 605 12.04 7.03 29.59
N GLN A 606 10.98 7.74 29.19
CA GLN A 606 9.65 7.45 29.67
C GLN A 606 9.23 6.09 29.11
N GLU A 607 8.85 5.16 30.00
CA GLU A 607 8.39 3.84 29.57
C GLU A 607 7.07 3.94 28.80
N ILE A 608 6.86 3.06 27.83
CA ILE A 608 5.69 3.02 26.97
C ILE A 608 4.62 2.11 27.58
N ASP A 609 3.38 2.58 27.65
CA ASP A 609 2.19 1.79 27.96
C ASP A 609 1.57 1.27 26.65
N PHE A 610 1.58 -0.05 26.49
CA PHE A 610 1.01 -0.72 25.32
C PHE A 610 -0.46 -1.11 25.48
N THR A 611 -1.10 -0.81 26.61
CA THR A 611 -2.51 -1.18 26.88
C THR A 611 -3.44 -0.66 25.78
N LEU A 612 -3.22 0.56 25.29
CA LEU A 612 -4.00 1.13 24.20
C LEU A 612 -3.78 0.39 22.86
N VAL A 613 -2.55 -0.04 22.58
CA VAL A 613 -2.23 -0.85 21.39
C VAL A 613 -2.93 -2.21 21.46
N GLN A 614 -2.88 -2.86 22.63
CA GLN A 614 -3.58 -4.11 22.90
C GLN A 614 -5.10 -3.92 22.74
N ARG A 615 -5.65 -2.83 23.26
CA ARG A 615 -7.06 -2.47 23.10
C ARG A 615 -7.44 -2.31 21.61
N ALA A 616 -6.68 -1.54 20.83
CA ALA A 616 -6.92 -1.33 19.40
C ALA A 616 -6.93 -2.65 18.61
N TRP A 617 -5.96 -3.53 18.90
CA TRP A 617 -5.84 -4.85 18.29
C TRP A 617 -7.04 -5.75 18.60
N TRP A 618 -7.39 -5.88 19.88
CA TRP A 618 -8.48 -6.75 20.32
C TRP A 618 -9.85 -6.21 19.91
N ASP A 619 -10.04 -4.89 19.88
CA ASP A 619 -11.30 -4.30 19.44
C ASP A 619 -11.63 -4.60 17.97
N ALA A 620 -10.60 -4.69 17.11
CA ALA A 620 -10.73 -5.10 15.71
C ALA A 620 -11.00 -6.61 15.59
N ILE A 621 -10.32 -7.46 16.36
CA ILE A 621 -10.62 -8.91 16.42
C ILE A 621 -12.08 -9.13 16.84
N LEU A 622 -12.52 -8.48 17.92
CA LEU A 622 -13.89 -8.61 18.41
C LEU A 622 -14.91 -8.09 17.39
N ALA A 623 -14.58 -7.04 16.63
CA ALA A 623 -15.43 -6.56 15.54
C ALA A 623 -15.54 -7.60 14.42
N ALA A 624 -14.44 -8.26 14.03
CA ALA A 624 -14.45 -9.32 13.02
C ALA A 624 -15.31 -10.53 13.43
N TYR A 625 -15.29 -10.91 14.72
CA TYR A 625 -16.18 -11.95 15.26
C TYR A 625 -17.64 -11.50 15.37
N ALA A 626 -17.90 -10.25 15.75
CA ALA A 626 -19.26 -9.70 15.76
C ALA A 626 -19.88 -9.66 14.34
N ALA A 627 -19.05 -9.51 13.31
CA ALA A 627 -19.45 -9.49 11.90
C ALA A 627 -19.27 -10.85 11.18
N ILE A 628 -19.10 -11.96 11.92
CA ILE A 628 -18.78 -13.27 11.35
C ILE A 628 -19.82 -13.82 10.35
N LYS A 629 -21.08 -13.39 10.45
CA LYS A 629 -22.13 -13.82 9.52
C LYS A 629 -21.89 -13.34 8.08
N THR A 630 -21.23 -12.20 7.91
CA THR A 630 -20.98 -11.59 6.60
C THR A 630 -19.50 -11.52 6.23
N CYS A 631 -18.59 -11.67 7.21
CA CYS A 631 -17.14 -11.62 7.05
C CYS A 631 -16.67 -10.45 6.17
N PRO A 632 -16.94 -9.20 6.56
CA PRO A 632 -16.54 -8.03 5.81
C PRO A 632 -15.01 -7.85 5.79
N GLN A 633 -14.30 -8.36 6.80
CA GLN A 633 -12.84 -8.45 6.82
C GLN A 633 -12.39 -9.85 6.38
N ARG A 634 -11.66 -9.93 5.27
CA ARG A 634 -11.15 -11.19 4.69
C ARG A 634 -9.63 -11.23 4.51
N MET A 635 -8.98 -10.10 4.75
CA MET A 635 -7.52 -9.93 4.73
C MET A 635 -7.07 -9.51 6.13
N PRO A 636 -5.76 -9.53 6.44
CA PRO A 636 -5.33 -9.47 7.83
C PRO A 636 -5.65 -8.13 8.48
N LEU A 637 -5.74 -8.17 9.81
CA LEU A 637 -5.44 -7.05 10.69
C LEU A 637 -3.92 -6.98 10.79
N GLU A 638 -3.32 -5.84 10.47
CA GLU A 638 -1.88 -5.63 10.56
C GLU A 638 -1.56 -4.54 11.58
N MET A 639 -0.47 -4.69 12.32
CA MET A 639 0.00 -3.70 13.28
C MET A 639 1.51 -3.55 13.23
N ARG A 640 1.97 -2.30 13.29
CA ARG A 640 3.37 -1.90 13.32
C ARG A 640 3.59 -0.86 14.41
N ILE A 641 4.78 -0.91 15.01
CA ILE A 641 5.28 0.13 15.91
C ILE A 641 6.39 0.88 15.20
N MET A 642 6.33 2.21 15.16
CA MET A 642 7.30 3.05 14.45
C MET A 642 7.65 4.34 15.20
N ALA A 643 8.63 5.09 14.69
CA ALA A 643 9.09 6.33 15.33
C ALA A 643 8.18 7.54 15.02
N ASP A 644 8.49 8.68 15.66
CA ASP A 644 8.02 10.02 15.29
C ASP A 644 8.51 10.43 13.88
N SER A 645 7.85 11.42 13.27
CA SER A 645 8.27 12.05 12.01
C SER A 645 8.54 13.55 12.17
N LYS A 646 9.48 14.08 11.37
CA LYS A 646 9.76 15.52 11.26
C LYS A 646 9.19 16.15 9.99
N VAL A 647 8.49 15.38 9.16
CA VAL A 647 7.84 15.83 7.92
C VAL A 647 6.55 16.59 8.28
N THR A 648 6.34 17.74 7.65
CA THR A 648 5.34 18.72 8.11
C THR A 648 3.93 18.15 8.21
N LEU A 649 3.51 17.36 7.22
CA LEU A 649 2.17 16.77 7.11
C LEU A 649 2.14 15.27 7.47
N ALA A 650 3.17 14.75 8.13
CA ALA A 650 3.19 13.34 8.52
C ALA A 650 2.17 13.06 9.65
N PRO A 651 1.37 11.99 9.55
CA PRO A 651 0.49 11.56 10.63
C PRO A 651 1.22 11.32 11.95
N GLN A 652 2.45 10.80 11.88
CA GLN A 652 3.31 10.46 13.01
C GLN A 652 3.93 11.68 13.71
N ARG A 653 3.83 12.88 13.12
CA ARG A 653 4.52 14.08 13.64
C ARG A 653 4.00 14.46 15.01
N GLY A 654 4.91 14.53 15.97
CA GLY A 654 4.65 14.90 17.36
C GLY A 654 4.46 13.71 18.29
N HIS A 655 4.49 12.47 17.77
CA HIS A 655 4.34 11.25 18.55
C HIS A 655 5.69 10.85 19.16
N THR A 656 6.18 11.60 20.15
CA THR A 656 7.56 11.53 20.65
C THR A 656 7.97 10.17 21.24
N LEU A 657 7.02 9.38 21.75
CA LEU A 657 7.26 8.02 22.24
C LEU A 657 7.23 6.97 21.13
N GLY A 658 6.83 7.34 19.92
CA GLY A 658 6.54 6.45 18.80
C GLY A 658 5.06 6.44 18.42
N THR A 659 4.76 5.77 17.32
CA THR A 659 3.41 5.63 16.75
C THR A 659 3.04 4.16 16.64
N CYS A 660 1.80 3.83 16.95
CA CYS A 660 1.16 2.59 16.52
C CYS A 660 0.43 2.83 15.20
N ALA A 661 0.85 2.13 14.16
CA ALA A 661 0.17 2.05 12.88
C ALA A 661 -0.63 0.74 12.85
N ILE A 662 -1.94 0.81 12.65
CA ILE A 662 -2.82 -0.36 12.68
C ILE A 662 -3.83 -0.30 11.54
N GLU A 663 -4.00 -1.42 10.85
CA GLU A 663 -4.83 -1.49 9.64
C GLU A 663 -5.70 -2.74 9.58
N ILE A 664 -6.87 -2.59 8.97
CA ILE A 664 -7.75 -3.69 8.59
C ILE A 664 -7.86 -3.74 7.07
N LEU A 665 -7.73 -4.95 6.53
CA LEU A 665 -7.82 -5.17 5.10
C LEU A 665 -8.98 -6.09 4.75
N THR A 666 -9.52 -5.91 3.54
CA THR A 666 -10.40 -6.91 2.95
C THR A 666 -10.20 -7.04 1.46
N LEU A 667 -10.78 -8.07 0.87
CA LEU A 667 -10.77 -8.29 -0.57
C LEU A 667 -11.78 -7.38 -1.26
N HIS A 668 -11.48 -6.96 -2.49
CA HIS A 668 -12.38 -6.11 -3.26
C HIS A 668 -13.76 -6.75 -3.52
N ASN A 669 -13.89 -8.08 -3.48
CA ASN A 669 -15.16 -8.78 -3.72
C ASN A 669 -16.23 -8.54 -2.62
N VAL A 670 -15.86 -7.97 -1.47
CA VAL A 670 -16.79 -7.54 -0.41
C VAL A 670 -16.79 -6.04 -0.17
N ALA A 671 -16.38 -5.27 -1.19
CA ALA A 671 -16.30 -3.81 -1.14
C ALA A 671 -17.64 -3.10 -0.86
N ASP A 672 -18.78 -3.78 -1.04
CA ASP A 672 -20.13 -3.27 -0.80
C ASP A 672 -20.53 -3.28 0.69
N ILE A 673 -20.07 -4.29 1.44
CA ILE A 673 -20.32 -4.40 2.90
C ILE A 673 -19.16 -3.87 3.75
N TRP A 674 -17.99 -3.64 3.13
CA TRP A 674 -16.79 -3.14 3.79
C TRP A 674 -16.95 -1.78 4.50
N PRO A 675 -17.50 -0.71 3.88
CA PRO A 675 -17.42 0.63 4.46
C PRO A 675 -18.11 0.76 5.82
N ALA A 676 -19.25 0.10 6.00
CA ALA A 676 -19.98 0.12 7.27
C ALA A 676 -19.20 -0.61 8.38
N TYR A 677 -18.54 -1.71 8.04
CA TYR A 677 -17.68 -2.45 8.98
C TYR A 677 -16.45 -1.61 9.35
N ALA A 678 -15.74 -1.08 8.36
CA ALA A 678 -14.55 -0.28 8.57
C ALA A 678 -14.84 0.98 9.40
N GLN A 679 -15.98 1.64 9.17
CA GLN A 679 -16.45 2.76 9.99
C GLN A 679 -16.64 2.34 11.45
N GLY A 680 -17.24 1.17 11.71
CA GLY A 680 -17.44 0.67 13.07
C GLY A 680 -16.14 0.38 13.81
N VAL A 681 -15.09 -0.08 13.11
CA VAL A 681 -13.74 -0.25 13.69
C VAL A 681 -13.08 1.11 13.94
N LEU A 682 -13.17 2.03 12.96
CA LEU A 682 -12.68 3.40 13.09
C LEU A 682 -13.31 4.16 14.26
N ASP A 683 -14.62 3.98 14.49
CA ASP A 683 -15.34 4.61 15.60
C ASP A 683 -14.79 4.18 16.97
N LYS A 684 -14.35 2.93 17.10
CA LYS A 684 -13.66 2.47 18.31
C LYS A 684 -12.31 3.14 18.45
N TRP A 685 -11.48 3.07 17.40
CA TRP A 685 -10.11 3.60 17.44
C TRP A 685 -10.08 5.11 17.71
N THR A 686 -10.97 5.88 17.08
CA THR A 686 -11.07 7.34 17.26
C THR A 686 -11.81 7.76 18.53
N GLY A 687 -12.42 6.81 19.24
CA GLY A 687 -13.11 7.02 20.51
C GLY A 687 -12.21 6.90 21.75
N TYR A 688 -10.95 6.50 21.58
CA TYR A 688 -10.03 6.27 22.69
C TYR A 688 -9.63 7.55 23.43
N LYS A 689 -9.29 7.35 24.71
CA LYS A 689 -8.79 8.39 25.61
C LYS A 689 -7.49 7.93 26.27
N ASP A 690 -6.62 8.89 26.55
CA ASP A 690 -5.44 8.67 27.39
C ASP A 690 -5.83 8.56 28.87
N ALA A 691 -4.84 8.36 29.75
CA ALA A 691 -5.10 8.19 31.18
C ALA A 691 -5.57 9.50 31.85
N GLU A 692 -5.26 10.66 31.27
CA GLU A 692 -5.80 11.96 31.65
C GLU A 692 -7.24 12.19 31.14
N GLY A 693 -7.82 11.21 30.44
CA GLY A 693 -9.16 11.27 29.89
C GLY A 693 -9.30 12.17 28.66
N GLN A 694 -8.18 12.64 28.09
CA GLN A 694 -8.17 13.41 26.85
C GLN A 694 -8.29 12.48 25.64
N PRO A 695 -8.89 12.92 24.53
CA PRO A 695 -8.95 12.13 23.32
C PRO A 695 -7.55 11.79 22.79
N VAL A 696 -7.35 10.55 22.37
CA VAL A 696 -6.11 10.16 21.67
C VAL A 696 -6.18 10.71 20.23
N PRO A 697 -5.15 11.41 19.74
CA PRO A 697 -5.15 11.93 18.39
C PRO A 697 -4.90 10.81 17.39
N VAL A 698 -5.95 10.42 16.67
CA VAL A 698 -5.90 9.41 15.61
C VAL A 698 -5.93 10.09 14.24
N ARG A 699 -4.97 9.75 13.38
CA ARG A 699 -4.84 10.27 12.01
C ARG A 699 -4.80 9.13 11.00
N PRO A 700 -5.22 9.32 9.74
CA PRO A 700 -5.14 8.26 8.74
C PRO A 700 -3.71 8.12 8.21
N HIS A 701 -3.33 6.93 7.77
CA HIS A 701 -2.23 6.81 6.82
C HIS A 701 -2.69 7.33 5.45
N TRP A 702 -2.00 8.34 4.92
CA TRP A 702 -2.49 9.09 3.76
C TRP A 702 -2.67 8.28 2.49
N ALA A 703 -1.94 7.17 2.32
CA ALA A 703 -2.06 6.30 1.15
C ALA A 703 -3.33 5.42 1.18
N LYS A 704 -3.94 5.24 2.35
CA LYS A 704 -4.99 4.27 2.63
C LYS A 704 -6.38 4.90 2.51
N GLU A 705 -7.40 4.13 2.85
CA GLU A 705 -8.80 4.52 2.68
C GLU A 705 -9.31 5.34 3.87
N TRP A 706 -9.28 6.66 3.76
CA TRP A 706 -9.82 7.57 4.80
C TRP A 706 -10.90 8.53 4.30
N TYR A 707 -10.94 8.79 2.99
CA TYR A 707 -11.87 9.73 2.39
C TYR A 707 -13.31 9.20 2.45
N GLY A 708 -14.25 10.03 2.87
CA GLY A 708 -15.67 9.66 3.01
C GLY A 708 -16.06 9.00 4.35
N TYR A 709 -15.11 8.69 5.24
CA TYR A 709 -15.42 8.25 6.60
C TYR A 709 -15.76 9.44 7.51
N THR A 710 -16.38 9.14 8.64
CA THR A 710 -16.70 10.12 9.68
C THR A 710 -15.91 9.86 10.96
N VAL A 711 -15.57 10.93 11.67
CA VAL A 711 -14.96 10.89 13.00
C VAL A 711 -15.75 11.84 13.90
N LYS A 712 -16.24 11.33 15.04
CA LYS A 712 -17.06 12.10 16.00
C LYS A 712 -18.26 12.82 15.34
N GLY A 713 -18.89 12.15 14.37
CA GLY A 713 -20.05 12.67 13.64
C GLY A 713 -19.75 13.75 12.60
N GLN A 714 -18.48 14.09 12.37
CA GLN A 714 -18.05 14.99 11.31
C GLN A 714 -17.36 14.20 10.21
N ARG A 715 -17.33 14.75 8.99
CA ARG A 715 -16.51 14.19 7.92
C ARG A 715 -15.05 14.18 8.36
N TRP A 716 -14.34 13.07 8.21
CA TRP A 716 -12.95 12.99 8.70
C TRP A 716 -12.07 14.03 8.02
N GLU A 717 -12.34 14.36 6.76
CA GLU A 717 -11.63 15.41 6.03
C GLU A 717 -11.80 16.79 6.69
N GLU A 718 -12.95 17.07 7.31
CA GLU A 718 -13.21 18.32 8.04
C GLU A 718 -12.40 18.35 9.32
N VAL A 719 -12.39 17.25 10.08
CA VAL A 719 -11.54 17.09 11.28
C VAL A 719 -10.06 17.29 10.90
N LEU A 720 -9.59 16.64 9.84
CA LEU A 720 -8.20 16.75 9.39
C LEU A 720 -7.81 18.18 9.05
N ARG A 721 -8.72 18.97 8.49
CA ARG A 721 -8.45 20.36 8.12
C ARG A 721 -8.54 21.33 9.28
N ASP A 722 -9.58 21.21 10.09
CA ASP A 722 -10.04 22.28 10.98
C ASP A 722 -9.63 22.08 12.45
N GLU A 723 -9.33 20.84 12.86
CA GLU A 723 -8.93 20.51 14.22
C GLU A 723 -7.41 20.60 14.41
N GLU A 724 -7.01 20.80 15.67
CA GLU A 724 -5.60 20.80 16.07
C GLU A 724 -5.06 19.37 16.24
N SER A 725 -3.74 19.24 16.31
CA SER A 725 -3.02 17.96 16.33
C SER A 725 -3.49 17.02 17.43
N GLN A 726 -3.73 17.55 18.64
CA GLN A 726 -4.22 16.79 19.79
C GLN A 726 -5.64 16.24 19.60
N ASN A 727 -6.39 16.76 18.63
CA ASN A 727 -7.73 16.28 18.28
C ASN A 727 -7.73 15.40 17.02
N GLY A 728 -6.56 15.04 16.49
CA GLY A 728 -6.39 14.26 15.27
C GLY A 728 -6.41 15.09 13.98
N GLY A 729 -6.41 16.42 14.07
CA GLY A 729 -6.38 17.32 12.91
C GLY A 729 -4.98 17.77 12.49
N PHE A 730 -4.90 18.63 11.47
CA PHE A 730 -3.67 19.21 10.92
C PHE A 730 -3.72 20.74 10.79
N LYS A 731 -4.66 21.43 11.46
CA LYS A 731 -4.88 22.87 11.29
C LYS A 731 -3.60 23.71 11.33
N ASN A 732 -2.75 23.47 12.33
CA ASN A 732 -1.52 24.21 12.54
C ASN A 732 -0.43 23.81 11.54
N GLU A 733 -0.32 22.51 11.25
CA GLU A 733 0.63 21.95 10.28
C GLU A 733 0.30 22.38 8.85
N ILE A 734 -0.98 22.50 8.49
CA ILE A 734 -1.44 23.03 7.20
C ILE A 734 -1.08 24.52 7.08
N ALA A 735 -1.28 25.30 8.14
CA ALA A 735 -0.89 26.71 8.17
C ALA A 735 0.64 26.89 8.02
N GLU A 736 1.42 26.09 8.76
CA GLU A 736 2.88 26.03 8.62
C GLU A 736 3.27 25.67 7.19
N TRP A 737 2.73 24.57 6.66
CA TRP A 737 3.02 24.09 5.30
C TRP A 737 2.72 25.15 4.24
N ARG A 738 1.57 25.84 4.32
CA ARG A 738 1.24 26.96 3.42
C ARG A 738 2.28 28.08 3.48
N GLY A 739 2.74 28.45 4.67
CA GLY A 739 3.80 29.44 4.84
C GLY A 739 5.13 29.01 4.21
N LEU A 740 5.52 27.75 4.43
CA LEU A 740 6.74 27.16 3.86
C LEU A 740 6.67 27.10 2.32
N VAL A 741 5.54 26.65 1.77
CA VAL A 741 5.32 26.59 0.32
C VAL A 741 5.21 27.98 -0.29
N GLY A 742 4.64 28.97 0.42
CA GLY A 742 4.61 30.37 -0.03
C GLY A 742 6.02 30.97 -0.17
N ARG A 743 6.95 30.62 0.74
CA ARG A 743 8.37 31.01 0.62
C ARG A 743 9.05 30.31 -0.55
N LEU A 744 8.79 29.02 -0.75
CA LEU A 744 9.30 28.27 -1.91
C LEU A 744 8.79 28.89 -3.23
N ALA A 745 7.50 29.23 -3.30
CA ALA A 745 6.87 29.84 -4.45
C ALA A 745 7.52 31.17 -4.81
N SER A 746 7.72 32.04 -3.81
CA SER A 746 8.43 33.31 -3.96
C SER A 746 9.87 33.12 -4.45
N ARG A 747 10.59 32.13 -3.91
CA ARG A 747 11.97 31.80 -4.32
C ARG A 747 12.06 31.39 -5.78
N ASP A 748 11.11 30.57 -6.25
CA ASP A 748 11.14 29.94 -7.56
C ASP A 748 10.28 30.65 -8.62
N GLY A 749 9.66 31.79 -8.28
CA GLY A 749 8.95 32.67 -9.22
C GLY A 749 7.60 32.12 -9.70
N TRP A 750 6.85 31.47 -8.81
CA TRP A 750 5.47 31.02 -9.05
C TRP A 750 4.58 31.34 -7.84
N THR A 751 3.26 31.22 -7.96
CA THR A 751 2.31 31.46 -6.86
C THR A 751 1.64 30.17 -6.39
N THR A 752 1.19 30.11 -5.14
CA THR A 752 0.40 28.96 -4.63
C THR A 752 -0.83 28.69 -5.50
N MET A 753 -1.42 29.73 -6.11
CA MET A 753 -2.51 29.59 -7.08
C MET A 753 -2.06 28.89 -8.38
N ASP A 754 -0.86 29.16 -8.88
CA ASP A 754 -0.30 28.46 -10.04
C ASP A 754 -0.12 26.97 -9.74
N ALA A 755 0.51 26.65 -8.60
CA ALA A 755 0.72 25.27 -8.17
C ALA A 755 -0.62 24.55 -7.97
N ARG A 756 -1.59 25.20 -7.34
CA ARG A 756 -2.94 24.67 -7.15
C ARG A 756 -3.65 24.36 -8.47
N ARG A 757 -3.68 25.31 -9.41
CA ARG A 757 -4.28 25.08 -10.74
C ARG A 757 -3.61 23.93 -11.48
N ARG A 758 -2.28 23.87 -11.38
CA ARG A 758 -1.44 22.92 -12.10
C ARG A 758 -1.43 21.52 -11.48
N TYR A 759 -1.40 21.40 -10.17
CA TYR A 759 -1.10 20.15 -9.45
C TYR A 759 -2.16 19.75 -8.42
N GLY A 760 -3.20 20.56 -8.23
CA GLY A 760 -4.28 20.29 -7.29
C GLY A 760 -5.33 19.31 -7.82
N ASN A 761 -6.14 18.80 -6.89
CA ASN A 761 -7.42 18.13 -7.15
C ASN A 761 -8.45 18.61 -6.11
N GLU A 762 -9.70 18.21 -6.23
CA GLU A 762 -10.80 18.71 -5.39
C GLU A 762 -10.53 18.48 -3.90
N THR A 763 -10.13 17.26 -3.53
CA THR A 763 -9.90 16.87 -2.13
C THR A 763 -8.69 17.56 -1.53
N LEU A 764 -7.53 17.48 -2.20
CA LEU A 764 -6.29 18.06 -1.71
C LEU A 764 -6.35 19.59 -1.70
N ASP A 765 -7.06 20.21 -2.65
CA ASP A 765 -7.23 21.65 -2.65
C ASP A 765 -8.04 22.13 -1.46
N TRP A 766 -9.14 21.44 -1.18
CA TRP A 766 -10.01 21.78 -0.07
C TRP A 766 -9.33 21.59 1.29
N LEU A 767 -8.55 20.51 1.44
CA LEU A 767 -7.76 20.24 2.65
C LEU A 767 -6.62 21.27 2.82
N PHE A 768 -5.73 21.35 1.83
CA PHE A 768 -4.43 22.00 2.01
C PHE A 768 -4.38 23.43 1.51
N TRP A 769 -5.33 23.91 0.70
CA TRP A 769 -5.39 25.30 0.23
C TRP A 769 -6.58 26.12 0.81
N GLY A 770 -7.67 25.50 1.25
CA GLY A 770 -8.77 26.14 2.01
C GLY A 770 -10.03 26.53 1.20
N GLN A 771 -11.00 27.24 1.79
CA GLN A 771 -12.35 27.47 1.22
C GLN A 771 -12.42 28.32 -0.06
N ASP A 772 -11.42 29.15 -0.35
CA ASP A 772 -11.28 29.78 -1.68
C ASP A 772 -11.11 28.72 -2.79
N ALA A 773 -10.98 27.44 -2.41
CA ALA A 773 -10.99 26.32 -3.31
C ALA A 773 -12.33 25.90 -3.90
N ALA A 774 -13.40 25.95 -3.11
CA ALA A 774 -14.74 25.57 -3.56
C ALA A 774 -15.24 26.45 -4.72
N ARG A 775 -14.76 27.71 -4.81
CA ARG A 775 -15.10 28.66 -5.88
C ARG A 775 -14.41 28.35 -7.22
N LEU A 776 -13.34 27.58 -7.22
CA LEU A 776 -12.64 27.13 -8.45
C LEU A 776 -13.04 25.71 -8.87
N SER A 777 -13.55 24.90 -7.94
CA SER A 777 -14.12 23.57 -8.19
C SER A 777 -15.65 23.60 -8.35
N GLY A 778 -16.23 24.74 -8.70
CA GLY A 778 -17.67 25.01 -8.77
C GLY A 778 -18.47 24.24 -9.84
N SER A 779 -18.05 23.02 -10.16
CA SER A 779 -18.93 21.98 -10.67
C SER A 779 -18.60 20.68 -9.93
N THR A 780 -19.59 20.17 -9.20
CA THR A 780 -19.73 18.79 -8.67
C THR A 780 -18.99 18.41 -7.40
N ILE A 781 -19.66 18.60 -6.26
CA ILE A 781 -19.68 17.62 -5.17
C ILE A 781 -21.01 16.88 -5.31
N ALA A 782 -20.99 15.62 -5.75
CA ALA A 782 -22.17 14.75 -5.66
C ALA A 782 -22.07 13.98 -4.35
N SER A 783 -23.10 14.10 -3.50
CA SER A 783 -23.24 13.24 -2.33
C SER A 783 -23.62 11.83 -2.77
N ALA A 784 -23.15 10.82 -2.04
CA ALA A 784 -23.44 9.41 -2.27
C ALA A 784 -24.94 9.05 -2.20
N ASP A 785 -25.81 9.98 -1.76
CA ASP A 785 -27.26 9.81 -1.70
C ASP A 785 -27.99 10.11 -3.02
N GLU A 786 -27.40 10.86 -3.96
CA GLU A 786 -28.05 11.13 -5.26
C GLU A 786 -28.02 9.91 -6.20
N ALA A 787 -27.13 8.93 -5.95
CA ALA A 787 -27.05 7.70 -6.75
C ALA A 787 -28.23 6.73 -6.52
N LYS A 788 -29.00 6.89 -5.43
CA LYS A 788 -30.15 6.01 -5.10
C LYS A 788 -31.50 6.51 -5.60
N GLN A 789 -31.64 7.77 -5.99
CA GLN A 789 -32.94 8.32 -6.43
C GLN A 789 -33.19 8.26 -7.95
N LEU A 790 -32.21 7.90 -8.78
CA LEU A 790 -32.37 7.84 -10.24
C LEU A 790 -32.70 6.44 -10.82
N LYS A 791 -33.18 5.49 -10.00
CA LYS A 791 -33.58 4.14 -10.44
C LYS A 791 -35.02 3.73 -10.14
N LYS A 792 -35.96 4.66 -9.97
CA LYS A 792 -37.40 4.33 -9.95
C LYS A 792 -38.24 5.36 -10.70
N GLY A 793 -38.62 5.03 -11.93
CA GLY A 793 -39.72 5.69 -12.62
C GLY A 793 -39.48 5.89 -14.12
N GLY A 794 -39.72 4.86 -14.92
CA GLY A 794 -39.62 4.97 -16.38
C GLY A 794 -40.28 3.81 -17.10
N LYS A 795 -41.54 3.49 -16.78
CA LYS A 795 -42.36 2.65 -17.66
C LYS A 795 -42.72 3.46 -18.90
N VAL A 796 -42.23 2.96 -20.03
CA VAL A 796 -42.59 3.36 -21.39
C VAL A 796 -44.12 3.38 -21.56
N ARG A 797 -44.66 4.50 -22.03
CA ARG A 797 -45.91 4.51 -22.81
C ARG A 797 -45.83 5.62 -23.87
N ARG A 798 -45.61 5.22 -25.13
CA ARG A 798 -45.95 6.04 -26.30
C ARG A 798 -47.48 6.13 -26.38
N VAL A 799 -48.01 7.30 -26.76
CA VAL A 799 -49.12 7.51 -27.72
C VAL A 799 -49.44 9.02 -27.80
N PHE A 800 -49.32 9.54 -29.03
CA PHE A 800 -50.03 10.64 -29.71
C PHE A 800 -49.99 12.11 -29.23
N GLU A 801 -49.37 12.93 -30.09
CA GLU A 801 -49.86 14.12 -30.80
C GLU A 801 -50.66 15.26 -30.13
N SER A 802 -50.35 16.45 -30.65
CA SER A 802 -51.22 17.61 -30.89
C SER A 802 -51.27 18.73 -29.83
N CYS A 803 -50.51 19.79 -30.14
CA CYS A 803 -50.94 21.19 -30.30
C CYS A 803 -51.79 21.92 -29.22
N PHE A 804 -51.37 23.18 -29.00
CA PHE A 804 -52.06 24.33 -28.39
C PHE A 804 -51.93 24.57 -26.88
N GLY A 805 -51.02 25.50 -26.54
CA GLY A 805 -51.35 26.81 -25.94
C GLY A 805 -52.02 26.88 -24.57
N LYS A 806 -51.27 27.28 -23.55
CA LYS A 806 -51.27 28.63 -22.96
C LYS A 806 -50.13 28.77 -21.96
#